data_AF-A0A3B5LPA5-F1
#
_entry.id   AF-A0A3B5LPA5-F1
#
_cell.length_a   1.000
_cell.length_b   1.000
_cell.length_c   1.000
_cell.angle_alpha   90.00
_cell.angle_beta   90.00
_cell.angle_gamma   90.00
#
_symmetry.space_group_name_H-M   'P 1'
#
loop_
_entity.id
_entity.type
_entity.pdbx_description
1 polymer ?
#
loop_
_entity_poly.entity_id
_entity_poly.type
_entity_poly.pdbx_seq_one_letter_code
_entity_poly.pdbx_strand_id
1 'polypeptide(L)'
;MTLWSFWSCFLLAFIQLFPFHLKLATRAEISFPRLANRLYPMEVTSPMGHMIRKSAGIKVSLKVNDRNEVLHMSETDGPPRPKYKQEVKNETVITNGSTVNNFSTLKIPDKKCDNISTAVIETPKATFSIGERKKRSVGVSYNEHLDRSITGEARRSVRTVQGASNFRSEYRRTGEESRGSNPKQSEPHLDTSTFALSGDSTHNQAMVHWSGQNSSVILILTKLYDLTMGTVTESSLWRSTDYGSTYTKLNDKVTSRTVLSYLYVCPTNKQKILMLSDPEVESTVLISSDEGASFEKFPINFNVLSLLFHPAQEYWILAYSHDYKLYSSMDFGKKWQLVHENVMPGRFYWAVMGLDRESDVVHIETRIAKGRESQYVKCRAQRCTEGDRQYLFPGHIDTNSLVVQDEYVFTQVTKSGRASYFVSYMRESFRQMKLPKYCLPKDMHIISTDEKQVFAAVQEWNQNNTYSLYISDSPGVYFILSLENLRTSRGPAGNLLVDFYKVEGINGMYLANKIVDNHIKTFITYNKGQTWALLPAPATDVSGKNLHCILPFCSLHLHLEMSENPYTSGPITSKKSVPGIIVATGNIGNELSSTNLGMFITSDAGNSWRQIFDEEYNIWFLDNGGALLAVLHAAMPIRQLCLDEGKKWDRHSFSLVPLYVDGVLMEPESDNHIITFFGHFSHRSEWQLIKIDYKGLFSRRCMDGDYQTWSLHNKEEQCVMGEKQKYMKRRPGNRCMLAQDYSRIYSSEPCPCNSYDFECDYGWERQADGKCSPAFWFNPNGVAKSCSSSQSFLNSTGYRKVLSNNCKEEGRNVYLPKRVACQPKSPQGLHLSTSHGELSAAIESNVTFMIHLDNGESPSTSIQLDFGDGIKITYSNLSRTDDGIKHIYRKTGIYRVIATAENNLGSDSSALFLHITSPVDRVYLSAPIVAIREKAANLTAVVWPSHTRTLTFFWWFENSSEPIITLEGSISHMFLREGENKVTVQVACGSSVLEDSKVITVKEFFRSLLLSFSPALDEHNPDIPEWREDIGRVVRTALSQVHQLMVSLYPGLPTTAELFILSDEQMSSEHKKRSEEALDTISDIFVTALNQGLVHFELKANIHIVVSMTQQTLAPLVDSNSIHSGPAMLMLISVVFVGIAAFFIYKFKRKIPWIHVETEDPHEKDPEVISTVGQNDAMSKVKLSEFPSQKELMDKELEGRIGEVVSF
;
A
#
# COMPACT_ATOMS: atom_id res chain seq x y z
N MET A 1 -77.98 19.96 14.76
CA MET A 1 -78.36 20.27 13.38
C MET A 1 -77.08 20.29 12.54
N THR A 2 -76.76 19.27 11.71
CA THR A 2 -77.61 18.23 11.09
C THR A 2 -78.84 18.83 10.38
N LEU A 3 -79.22 18.42 9.18
CA LEU A 3 -78.99 17.14 8.52
C LEU A 3 -77.92 17.25 7.39
N TRP A 4 -77.17 16.20 7.05
CA TRP A 4 -77.64 14.99 6.33
C TRP A 4 -78.29 15.39 4.99
N SER A 5 -77.62 15.15 3.87
CA SER A 5 -77.60 13.85 3.16
C SER A 5 -78.77 13.72 2.17
N PHE A 6 -79.04 12.51 1.69
CA PHE A 6 -79.77 12.20 0.46
C PHE A 6 -78.95 12.57 -0.79
N TRP A 7 -78.12 11.63 -1.26
CA TRP A 7 -78.47 10.58 -2.24
C TRP A 7 -78.43 11.16 -3.67
N SER A 8 -77.85 10.49 -4.67
CA SER A 8 -77.77 9.03 -4.89
C SER A 8 -76.52 8.64 -5.70
N CYS A 9 -76.41 7.36 -6.08
CA CYS A 9 -75.50 6.82 -7.10
C CYS A 9 -73.99 6.99 -6.77
N PHE A 10 -73.33 6.19 -5.91
CA PHE A 10 -73.34 4.72 -5.73
C PHE A 10 -74.62 3.94 -6.06
N LEU A 11 -74.63 3.31 -7.25
CA LEU A 11 -75.25 2.03 -7.64
C LEU A 11 -75.18 1.88 -9.18
N LEU A 12 -75.13 0.63 -9.69
CA LEU A 12 -74.80 0.24 -11.09
C LEU A 12 -73.30 0.43 -11.44
N ALA A 13 -72.35 -0.40 -11.01
CA ALA A 13 -72.32 -1.81 -10.60
C ALA A 13 -72.25 -2.87 -11.74
N PHE A 14 -71.15 -3.66 -11.70
CA PHE A 14 -70.92 -4.99 -12.30
C PHE A 14 -70.76 -5.14 -13.82
N ILE A 15 -70.19 -6.32 -14.21
CA ILE A 15 -69.96 -6.87 -15.57
C ILE A 15 -68.82 -6.15 -16.33
N GLN A 16 -67.74 -6.77 -16.83
CA GLN A 16 -67.17 -8.15 -16.88
C GLN A 16 -65.65 -8.01 -17.27
N LEU A 17 -64.73 -8.99 -17.35
CA LEU A 17 -64.65 -10.47 -17.19
C LEU A 17 -63.18 -10.87 -16.85
N PHE A 18 -62.94 -12.12 -16.41
CA PHE A 18 -61.68 -12.91 -16.58
C PHE A 18 -61.88 -13.90 -17.78
N PRO A 19 -60.95 -14.78 -18.25
CA PRO A 19 -59.64 -15.18 -17.71
C PRO A 19 -58.49 -15.30 -18.76
N PHE A 20 -57.25 -15.60 -18.33
CA PHE A 20 -56.51 -16.87 -18.61
C PHE A 20 -55.10 -16.93 -17.95
N HIS A 21 -54.57 -18.14 -17.73
CA HIS A 21 -53.20 -18.43 -17.27
C HIS A 21 -52.23 -18.58 -18.48
N LEU A 22 -50.88 -18.66 -18.41
CA LEU A 22 -50.09 -19.71 -17.73
C LEU A 22 -48.55 -19.62 -17.98
N LYS A 23 -47.72 -19.85 -16.93
CA LYS A 23 -46.31 -20.38 -16.88
C LYS A 23 -45.24 -19.99 -17.94
N LEU A 24 -44.13 -19.39 -17.47
CA LEU A 24 -42.74 -19.97 -17.34
C LEU A 24 -41.84 -18.85 -16.73
N ALA A 25 -40.95 -18.99 -15.74
CA ALA A 25 -40.14 -20.08 -15.17
C ALA A 25 -38.70 -20.25 -15.74
N THR A 26 -37.89 -19.19 -15.63
CA THR A 26 -36.42 -19.21 -15.40
C THR A 26 -36.14 -18.11 -14.36
N ARG A 27 -35.42 -18.26 -13.24
CA ARG A 27 -34.36 -19.17 -12.78
C ARG A 27 -33.02 -19.00 -13.52
N ALA A 28 -32.45 -17.80 -13.42
CA ALA A 28 -31.03 -17.58 -13.58
C ALA A 28 -30.31 -17.86 -12.25
N GLU A 29 -29.58 -18.97 -12.17
CA GLU A 29 -28.71 -19.27 -11.03
C GLU A 29 -27.38 -18.54 -11.20
N ILE A 30 -27.13 -17.49 -10.41
CA ILE A 30 -25.78 -16.91 -10.29
C ILE A 30 -24.95 -17.85 -9.43
N SER A 31 -24.50 -18.94 -10.04
CA SER A 31 -23.58 -19.89 -9.44
C SER A 31 -22.20 -19.25 -9.33
N PHE A 32 -21.79 -18.87 -8.12
CA PHE A 32 -20.39 -18.54 -7.84
C PHE A 32 -19.52 -19.78 -8.11
N PRO A 33 -18.57 -19.74 -9.06
CA PRO A 33 -17.61 -20.82 -9.21
C PRO A 33 -16.69 -20.81 -7.99
N ARG A 34 -16.86 -21.79 -7.09
CA ARG A 34 -15.87 -22.10 -6.04
C ARG A 34 -14.58 -22.59 -6.71
N LEU A 35 -13.72 -21.66 -7.09
CA LEU A 35 -12.41 -21.98 -7.64
C LEU A 35 -11.55 -22.56 -6.51
N ALA A 36 -11.45 -23.89 -6.46
CA ALA A 36 -10.72 -24.64 -5.44
C ALA A 36 -9.20 -24.57 -5.67
N ASN A 37 -8.63 -23.37 -5.61
CA ASN A 37 -7.18 -23.18 -5.63
C ASN A 37 -6.59 -23.78 -4.35
N ARG A 38 -5.78 -24.84 -4.54
CA ARG A 38 -4.87 -25.37 -3.51
C ARG A 38 -3.78 -24.33 -3.23
N LEU A 39 -4.08 -23.36 -2.38
CA LEU A 39 -3.06 -22.60 -1.68
C LEU A 39 -2.35 -23.55 -0.72
N TYR A 40 -1.06 -23.78 -0.93
CA TYR A 40 -0.17 -24.25 0.12
C TYR A 40 0.21 -23.02 0.96
N PRO A 41 -0.21 -22.90 2.23
CA PRO A 41 0.36 -21.90 3.11
C PRO A 41 1.77 -22.35 3.49
N MET A 42 2.78 -21.57 3.10
CA MET A 42 4.08 -21.64 3.75
C MET A 42 4.04 -20.62 4.89
N GLU A 43 3.79 -21.10 6.10
CA GLU A 43 3.62 -20.27 7.28
C GLU A 43 4.95 -19.61 7.67
N VAL A 44 4.98 -18.27 7.72
CA VAL A 44 6.04 -17.53 8.41
C VAL A 44 5.73 -17.59 9.91
N THR A 45 6.15 -18.66 10.56
CA THR A 45 5.88 -18.91 11.98
C THR A 45 6.68 -17.99 12.88
N SER A 46 6.02 -16.94 13.39
CA SER A 46 6.47 -16.18 14.55
C SER A 46 6.19 -16.98 15.83
N PRO A 47 7.21 -17.43 16.60
CA PRO A 47 6.98 -18.21 17.80
C PRO A 47 6.54 -17.31 18.99
N MET A 48 5.28 -17.40 19.42
CA MET A 48 4.84 -16.83 20.70
C MET A 48 3.97 -17.80 21.51
N GLY A 49 4.61 -18.87 21.99
CA GLY A 49 3.97 -19.89 22.83
C GLY A 49 3.91 -19.50 24.31
N HIS A 50 2.95 -18.67 24.72
CA HIS A 50 2.81 -18.27 26.13
C HIS A 50 2.32 -19.43 27.03
N MET A 51 3.21 -19.94 27.88
CA MET A 51 2.84 -20.85 28.97
C MET A 51 1.92 -20.15 30.00
N ILE A 52 0.67 -20.56 30.10
CA ILE A 52 -0.23 -20.15 31.19
C ILE A 52 -0.02 -21.08 32.40
N ARG A 53 0.61 -20.53 33.45
CA ARG A 53 0.90 -21.22 34.71
C ARG A 53 -0.36 -21.30 35.58
N LYS A 54 -0.94 -22.50 35.74
CA LYS A 54 -2.14 -22.72 36.57
C LYS A 54 -1.88 -22.39 38.06
N SER A 55 -2.74 -21.59 38.66
CA SER A 55 -2.91 -21.45 40.11
C SER A 55 -4.00 -22.42 40.63
N ALA A 56 -3.95 -22.80 41.90
CA ALA A 56 -4.90 -23.73 42.52
C ALA A 56 -6.10 -23.01 43.17
N GLY A 57 -7.30 -23.60 43.13
CA GLY A 57 -8.54 -22.94 43.54
C GLY A 57 -9.75 -23.86 43.81
N ILE A 58 -9.59 -24.79 44.76
CA ILE A 58 -10.60 -25.53 45.56
C ILE A 58 -12.10 -25.42 45.16
N LYS A 59 -12.60 -26.47 44.50
CA LYS A 59 -13.74 -27.36 44.90
C LYS A 59 -15.11 -26.75 45.28
N VAL A 60 -16.11 -26.94 44.40
CA VAL A 60 -17.48 -27.39 44.73
C VAL A 60 -17.91 -28.46 43.70
N SER A 61 -18.79 -29.40 44.06
CA SER A 61 -19.24 -30.49 43.18
C SER A 61 -20.67 -30.97 43.47
N LEU A 62 -21.48 -31.14 42.42
CA LEU A 62 -22.57 -32.12 42.29
C LEU A 62 -22.70 -32.44 40.77
N LYS A 63 -22.62 -33.69 40.27
CA LYS A 63 -23.59 -34.83 40.33
C LYS A 63 -24.92 -34.45 39.60
N VAL A 64 -25.51 -35.26 38.71
CA VAL A 64 -25.68 -36.75 38.69
C VAL A 64 -25.89 -37.29 37.24
N ASN A 65 -25.35 -38.49 36.93
CA ASN A 65 -25.73 -39.47 35.87
C ASN A 65 -25.69 -39.08 34.35
N ASP A 66 -25.66 -40.03 33.39
CA ASP A 66 -25.58 -41.50 33.51
C ASP A 66 -24.66 -42.21 32.47
N ARG A 67 -24.31 -43.43 32.87
CA ARG A 67 -23.93 -44.64 32.12
C ARG A 67 -24.51 -44.78 30.69
N ASN A 68 -23.91 -45.55 29.75
CA ASN A 68 -23.13 -46.80 29.86
C ASN A 68 -22.21 -46.98 28.59
N GLU A 69 -21.03 -47.61 28.64
CA GLU A 69 -20.73 -49.04 28.32
C GLU A 69 -21.03 -49.48 26.85
N VAL A 70 -20.24 -50.32 26.13
CA VAL A 70 -19.06 -51.16 26.49
C VAL A 70 -18.31 -51.69 25.22
N LEU A 71 -16.96 -51.75 25.26
CA LEU A 71 -15.97 -52.68 24.59
C LEU A 71 -16.05 -53.00 23.07
N HIS A 72 -15.06 -53.56 22.34
CA HIS A 72 -13.62 -53.93 22.51
C HIS A 72 -12.94 -53.75 21.11
N MET A 73 -11.63 -53.47 20.95
CA MET A 73 -10.50 -54.42 20.71
C MET A 73 -10.79 -55.64 19.81
N SER A 74 -9.90 -56.12 18.91
CA SER A 74 -8.51 -55.72 18.59
C SER A 74 -8.11 -56.12 17.15
N GLU A 75 -6.88 -55.76 16.75
CA GLU A 75 -5.84 -56.46 15.91
C GLU A 75 -6.23 -57.65 14.97
N THR A 76 -5.57 -57.95 13.84
CA THR A 76 -4.22 -57.60 13.31
C THR A 76 -4.11 -57.79 11.77
N ASP A 77 -2.94 -57.40 11.20
CA ASP A 77 -2.24 -57.94 10.01
C ASP A 77 -2.78 -57.84 8.55
N GLY A 78 -1.82 -57.53 7.66
CA GLY A 78 -1.51 -58.41 6.51
C GLY A 78 -2.08 -58.06 5.11
N PRO A 79 -1.29 -57.46 4.18
CA PRO A 79 -1.70 -57.25 2.78
C PRO A 79 -1.42 -58.47 1.88
N PRO A 80 -2.15 -58.62 0.75
CA PRO A 80 -1.50 -58.37 -0.55
C PRO A 80 -2.38 -57.76 -1.67
N ARG A 81 -1.72 -57.37 -2.77
CA ARG A 81 -2.24 -56.91 -4.09
C ARG A 81 -2.17 -58.07 -5.13
N PRO A 82 -2.57 -57.95 -6.44
CA PRO A 82 -3.65 -57.19 -7.13
C PRO A 82 -4.39 -58.00 -8.27
N LYS A 83 -5.18 -57.31 -9.13
CA LYS A 83 -5.78 -57.69 -10.46
C LYS A 83 -7.17 -58.40 -10.37
N TYR A 84 -8.15 -58.23 -11.28
CA TYR A 84 -8.12 -58.11 -12.77
C TYR A 84 -9.26 -57.23 -13.39
N LYS A 85 -9.46 -57.30 -14.73
CA LYS A 85 -10.43 -56.61 -15.66
C LYS A 85 -11.94 -56.82 -15.31
N GLN A 86 -12.98 -56.30 -15.99
CA GLN A 86 -13.25 -55.69 -17.34
C GLN A 86 -14.56 -54.82 -17.21
N GLU A 87 -14.96 -53.83 -18.04
CA GLU A 87 -15.47 -53.75 -19.44
C GLU A 87 -15.59 -52.23 -19.81
N VAL A 88 -15.37 -51.68 -21.01
CA VAL A 88 -15.92 -51.87 -22.39
C VAL A 88 -17.30 -51.23 -22.65
N LYS A 89 -17.30 -50.09 -23.38
CA LYS A 89 -18.24 -49.78 -24.48
C LYS A 89 -17.64 -48.71 -25.41
N ASN A 90 -18.04 -48.73 -26.69
CA ASN A 90 -17.47 -47.92 -27.78
C ASN A 90 -18.47 -46.89 -28.30
N GLU A 91 -17.96 -45.84 -28.96
CA GLU A 91 -18.38 -45.50 -30.34
C GLU A 91 -17.27 -44.73 -31.08
N THR A 92 -17.38 -44.55 -32.40
CA THR A 92 -16.25 -44.25 -33.33
C THR A 92 -16.66 -43.31 -34.48
N VAL A 93 -15.81 -43.14 -35.53
CA VAL A 93 -16.03 -42.45 -36.85
C VAL A 93 -15.55 -40.97 -36.91
N ILE A 94 -14.74 -40.49 -37.87
CA ILE A 94 -13.92 -41.12 -38.93
C ILE A 94 -12.63 -40.32 -39.30
N THR A 95 -11.78 -40.95 -40.12
CA THR A 95 -10.36 -40.70 -40.45
C THR A 95 -9.99 -39.62 -41.49
N ASN A 96 -8.74 -39.13 -41.42
CA ASN A 96 -7.65 -39.17 -42.44
C ASN A 96 -6.42 -38.40 -41.87
N GLY A 97 -5.12 -38.63 -42.14
CA GLY A 97 -4.36 -39.43 -43.12
C GLY A 97 -3.26 -38.54 -43.74
N SER A 98 -1.97 -38.89 -43.93
CA SER A 98 -1.22 -40.14 -43.70
C SER A 98 0.32 -39.92 -43.74
N THR A 99 1.10 -40.67 -42.92
CA THR A 99 2.48 -41.19 -43.13
C THR A 99 3.60 -40.37 -43.82
N VAL A 100 4.81 -40.38 -43.23
CA VAL A 100 6.03 -41.10 -43.72
C VAL A 100 7.19 -40.97 -42.69
N ASN A 101 8.12 -41.93 -42.67
CA ASN A 101 9.29 -41.97 -41.78
C ASN A 101 10.62 -41.90 -42.59
N ASN A 102 11.74 -41.61 -41.91
CA ASN A 102 13.13 -41.46 -42.42
C ASN A 102 13.40 -40.08 -43.08
N PHE A 103 14.44 -39.33 -42.71
CA PHE A 103 15.85 -39.72 -42.88
C PHE A 103 16.86 -38.95 -41.99
N SER A 104 18.09 -39.49 -41.92
CA SER A 104 19.38 -38.82 -41.61
C SER A 104 19.49 -37.89 -40.40
N THR A 105 20.07 -38.41 -39.30
CA THR A 105 20.79 -37.59 -38.31
C THR A 105 22.13 -37.12 -38.88
N LEU A 106 22.18 -35.86 -39.33
CA LEU A 106 23.41 -35.21 -39.83
C LEU A 106 24.38 -34.89 -38.67
N LYS A 107 25.54 -35.55 -38.64
CA LYS A 107 26.65 -35.27 -37.71
C LYS A 107 27.65 -34.27 -38.32
N ILE A 108 27.69 -33.05 -37.80
CA ILE A 108 28.80 -32.07 -37.96
C ILE A 108 28.83 -31.19 -36.69
N PRO A 109 29.96 -30.55 -36.30
CA PRO A 109 30.76 -31.14 -35.23
C PRO A 109 31.09 -30.20 -34.04
N ASP A 110 31.12 -30.76 -32.83
CA ASP A 110 31.42 -30.03 -31.60
C ASP A 110 32.89 -29.59 -31.51
N LYS A 111 33.16 -28.27 -31.51
CA LYS A 111 34.47 -27.70 -31.15
C LYS A 111 34.41 -26.29 -30.56
N LYS A 112 34.24 -26.22 -29.23
CA LYS A 112 35.15 -25.49 -28.33
C LYS A 112 34.87 -25.82 -26.87
N CYS A 113 35.88 -25.64 -26.02
CA CYS A 113 35.79 -25.66 -24.56
C CYS A 113 35.31 -26.97 -23.89
N ASP A 114 35.54 -28.15 -24.47
CA ASP A 114 35.43 -29.39 -23.69
C ASP A 114 36.42 -30.52 -24.03
N ASN A 115 36.50 -31.49 -23.10
CA ASN A 115 37.32 -32.71 -23.06
C ASN A 115 38.86 -32.55 -22.93
N ILE A 116 39.32 -32.70 -21.67
CA ILE A 116 40.21 -33.84 -21.35
C ILE A 116 39.57 -34.59 -20.18
N SER A 117 39.15 -35.83 -20.41
CA SER A 117 38.74 -36.79 -19.38
C SER A 117 39.71 -37.98 -19.36
N THR A 118 39.96 -38.53 -18.18
CA THR A 118 40.94 -39.61 -17.97
C THR A 118 40.39 -40.95 -18.41
N ALA A 119 41.16 -41.69 -19.22
CA ALA A 119 40.79 -43.04 -19.64
C ALA A 119 40.72 -44.00 -18.44
N VAL A 120 39.55 -44.62 -18.23
CA VAL A 120 39.36 -45.73 -17.30
C VAL A 120 39.65 -47.03 -18.03
N ILE A 121 40.56 -47.84 -17.51
CA ILE A 121 40.82 -49.20 -17.99
C ILE A 121 40.25 -50.18 -16.97
N GLU A 122 39.16 -50.87 -17.33
CA GLU A 122 38.70 -52.04 -16.60
C GLU A 122 39.42 -53.30 -17.06
N THR A 123 39.75 -54.22 -16.15
CA THR A 123 39.92 -55.66 -16.42
C THR A 123 39.89 -56.44 -15.07
N PRO A 124 39.58 -57.75 -15.07
CA PRO A 124 38.92 -58.39 -13.92
C PRO A 124 39.82 -59.12 -12.90
N LYS A 125 39.21 -59.54 -11.79
CA LYS A 125 39.83 -60.34 -10.72
C LYS A 125 40.22 -61.75 -11.18
N ALA A 126 41.44 -62.19 -10.86
CA ALA A 126 41.81 -63.62 -10.83
C ALA A 126 42.92 -63.94 -9.78
N THR A 127 42.62 -64.96 -8.96
CA THR A 127 43.40 -65.95 -8.19
C THR A 127 44.92 -65.79 -7.86
N PHE A 128 45.30 -66.29 -6.67
CA PHE A 128 46.66 -66.50 -6.11
C PHE A 128 47.63 -67.37 -6.95
N SER A 129 48.95 -67.17 -6.77
CA SER A 129 49.97 -68.24 -6.58
C SER A 129 51.36 -67.67 -6.18
N ILE A 130 52.39 -68.53 -5.97
CA ILE A 130 53.62 -68.25 -5.17
C ILE A 130 54.93 -68.65 -5.92
N GLY A 131 56.02 -67.87 -5.73
CA GLY A 131 57.43 -68.23 -6.04
C GLY A 131 58.33 -66.99 -6.18
N GLU A 132 59.35 -66.71 -5.35
CA GLU A 132 60.70 -67.31 -5.26
C GLU A 132 61.57 -67.11 -6.55
N ARG A 133 62.84 -66.63 -6.55
CA ARG A 133 63.81 -66.38 -5.44
C ARG A 133 65.11 -65.63 -5.86
N LYS A 134 65.75 -64.92 -4.89
CA LYS A 134 67.22 -64.70 -4.70
C LYS A 134 67.97 -63.73 -5.70
N LYS A 135 69.16 -63.14 -5.42
CA LYS A 135 70.22 -63.38 -4.39
C LYS A 135 71.21 -62.19 -4.18
N ARG A 136 71.61 -61.88 -2.91
CA ARG A 136 72.91 -61.26 -2.43
C ARG A 136 73.28 -59.82 -2.89
N SER A 137 74.15 -59.02 -2.24
CA SER A 137 75.00 -59.12 -1.00
C SER A 137 75.22 -57.69 -0.39
N VAL A 138 75.32 -57.48 0.95
CA VAL A 138 76.54 -57.39 1.82
C VAL A 138 77.69 -56.55 1.22
N GLY A 139 78.33 -55.56 1.90
CA GLY A 139 78.20 -54.96 3.25
C GLY A 139 79.47 -54.15 3.67
N VAL A 140 79.61 -53.73 4.95
CA VAL A 140 80.81 -53.12 5.63
C VAL A 140 81.08 -51.60 5.37
N SER A 141 81.69 -50.77 6.26
CA SER A 141 81.47 -50.41 7.71
C SER A 141 82.40 -49.26 8.20
N TYR A 142 81.97 -48.44 9.19
CA TYR A 142 82.80 -47.82 10.29
C TYR A 142 83.91 -46.78 9.89
N ASN A 143 84.56 -45.92 10.72
CA ASN A 143 84.40 -45.26 12.06
C ASN A 143 85.51 -44.13 12.18
N GLU A 144 85.66 -43.20 13.16
CA GLU A 144 84.95 -42.65 14.34
C GLU A 144 85.73 -41.41 14.93
N HIS A 145 85.23 -40.77 16.01
CA HIS A 145 85.81 -39.67 16.84
C HIS A 145 85.87 -38.24 16.26
N LEU A 146 85.67 -37.10 16.96
CA LEU A 146 85.58 -36.66 18.38
C LEU A 146 86.89 -36.16 19.04
N ASP A 147 87.03 -34.84 19.31
CA ASP A 147 87.15 -34.27 20.69
C ASP A 147 87.05 -32.70 20.79
N ARG A 148 86.75 -32.21 22.01
CA ARG A 148 87.13 -30.96 22.77
C ARG A 148 87.59 -29.64 22.09
N SER A 149 87.51 -28.43 22.71
CA SER A 149 87.01 -27.99 24.05
C SER A 149 86.83 -26.46 24.25
N ILE A 150 85.73 -26.07 24.90
CA ILE A 150 85.61 -25.20 26.12
C ILE A 150 86.38 -23.87 26.23
N THR A 151 85.63 -22.75 26.34
CA THR A 151 85.61 -21.78 27.48
C THR A 151 84.51 -20.72 27.24
N GLY A 152 83.72 -20.23 28.21
CA GLY A 152 83.61 -20.55 29.65
C GLY A 152 82.22 -20.17 30.23
N GLU A 153 82.02 -20.33 31.55
CA GLU A 153 80.81 -19.92 32.31
C GLU A 153 80.74 -18.37 32.49
N ALA A 154 79.74 -17.69 33.09
CA ALA A 154 78.71 -18.02 34.10
C ALA A 154 77.60 -16.91 34.14
N ARG A 155 76.39 -17.01 34.72
CA ARG A 155 75.56 -18.13 35.24
C ARG A 155 74.09 -17.67 35.41
N ARG A 156 73.14 -18.61 35.17
CA ARG A 156 71.85 -18.96 35.86
C ARG A 156 71.08 -17.91 36.72
N SER A 157 69.76 -17.95 36.86
CA SER A 157 68.79 -19.10 36.83
C SER A 157 67.45 -18.73 36.14
N VAL A 158 66.87 -19.53 35.23
CA VAL A 158 66.09 -20.79 35.45
C VAL A 158 64.83 -20.51 36.31
N ARG A 159 63.57 -20.77 35.90
CA ARG A 159 62.88 -21.77 35.04
C ARG A 159 61.80 -21.05 34.14
N THR A 160 60.88 -21.59 33.32
CA THR A 160 60.65 -22.68 32.30
C THR A 160 59.12 -22.65 32.00
N VAL A 161 58.47 -23.04 30.89
CA VAL A 161 58.74 -23.69 29.57
C VAL A 161 57.52 -23.36 28.66
N GLN A 162 57.42 -23.47 27.31
CA GLN A 162 58.22 -23.99 26.18
C GLN A 162 57.99 -23.11 24.92
N GLY A 163 58.50 -23.50 23.75
CA GLY A 163 58.08 -22.93 22.45
C GLY A 163 58.87 -23.50 21.25
N ALA A 164 58.17 -23.79 20.15
CA ALA A 164 58.74 -24.30 18.89
C ALA A 164 57.73 -24.10 17.73
N SER A 165 58.13 -23.92 16.46
CA SER A 165 59.44 -23.53 15.90
C SER A 165 59.27 -23.13 14.43
N ASN A 166 59.62 -21.90 14.05
CA ASN A 166 59.70 -21.51 12.64
C ASN A 166 61.06 -21.90 12.05
N PHE A 167 61.08 -22.45 10.84
CA PHE A 167 62.29 -22.45 10.01
C PHE A 167 62.00 -22.12 8.55
N ARG A 168 62.79 -21.18 8.05
CA ARG A 168 62.86 -20.65 6.68
C ARG A 168 63.97 -21.40 5.96
N SER A 169 63.77 -21.80 4.71
CA SER A 169 64.85 -22.29 3.84
C SER A 169 65.34 -21.19 2.91
N GLU A 170 66.66 -21.13 2.69
CA GLU A 170 67.29 -20.14 1.81
C GLU A 170 67.74 -20.76 0.49
N TYR A 171 67.78 -19.94 -0.55
CA TYR A 171 68.33 -20.27 -1.85
C TYR A 171 69.83 -20.58 -1.76
N ARG A 172 70.31 -21.59 -2.49
CA ARG A 172 71.73 -21.78 -2.80
C ARG A 172 71.91 -21.84 -4.31
N ARG A 173 72.69 -20.90 -4.86
CA ARG A 173 73.03 -20.87 -6.30
C ARG A 173 74.18 -21.83 -6.58
N THR A 174 74.04 -22.61 -7.64
CA THR A 174 75.15 -23.11 -8.46
C THR A 174 74.94 -22.55 -9.87
N GLY A 175 76.01 -22.07 -10.50
CA GLY A 175 75.94 -21.47 -11.83
C GLY A 175 76.92 -22.15 -12.77
N GLU A 176 76.45 -22.47 -13.97
CA GLU A 176 77.26 -22.83 -15.13
C GLU A 176 76.56 -22.27 -16.38
N GLU A 177 77.32 -21.75 -17.33
CA GLU A 177 76.79 -20.97 -18.46
C GLU A 177 76.54 -21.85 -19.69
N SER A 178 75.37 -21.72 -20.33
CA SER A 178 75.26 -22.00 -21.78
C SER A 178 74.04 -21.39 -22.46
N ARG A 179 74.32 -20.40 -23.32
CA ARG A 179 73.64 -20.10 -24.60
C ARG A 179 72.10 -20.16 -24.66
N GLY A 180 71.50 -19.02 -24.35
CA GLY A 180 70.62 -18.31 -25.29
C GLY A 180 69.54 -19.10 -26.02
N SER A 181 68.36 -19.20 -25.40
CA SER A 181 67.09 -19.27 -26.11
C SER A 181 66.23 -18.07 -25.71
N ASN A 182 65.40 -17.56 -26.62
CA ASN A 182 64.54 -16.41 -26.34
C ASN A 182 63.58 -16.75 -25.18
N PRO A 183 63.38 -15.86 -24.19
CA PRO A 183 62.33 -16.07 -23.21
C PRO A 183 60.99 -16.04 -23.94
N LYS A 184 60.33 -17.20 -24.02
CA LYS A 184 58.87 -17.23 -24.15
C LYS A 184 58.32 -16.35 -23.03
N GLN A 185 57.37 -15.48 -23.33
CA GLN A 185 56.61 -14.79 -22.30
C GLN A 185 56.05 -15.85 -21.36
N SER A 186 56.38 -15.76 -20.07
CA SER A 186 55.86 -16.68 -19.06
C SER A 186 54.34 -16.63 -19.10
N GLU A 187 53.69 -17.79 -19.12
CA GLU A 187 52.25 -17.86 -18.89
C GLU A 187 51.97 -17.21 -17.53
N PRO A 188 50.94 -16.34 -17.43
CA PRO A 188 50.76 -15.53 -16.24
C PRO A 188 50.28 -16.42 -15.10
N HIS A 189 51.14 -16.60 -14.10
CA HIS A 189 50.84 -17.42 -12.94
C HIS A 189 49.82 -16.70 -12.05
N LEU A 190 48.74 -17.40 -11.68
CA LEU A 190 47.82 -17.00 -10.64
C LEU A 190 48.24 -17.71 -9.36
N ASP A 191 48.59 -16.97 -8.31
CA ASP A 191 49.06 -17.57 -7.06
C ASP A 191 47.85 -17.92 -6.19
N THR A 192 47.54 -19.21 -6.10
CA THR A 192 46.38 -19.75 -5.37
C THR A 192 46.79 -20.34 -4.02
N SER A 193 46.10 -19.95 -2.93
CA SER A 193 46.25 -20.58 -1.61
C SER A 193 44.90 -20.99 -1.01
N THR A 194 44.77 -22.25 -0.62
CA THR A 194 43.56 -22.81 0.00
C THR A 194 43.69 -22.88 1.52
N PHE A 195 42.62 -22.54 2.24
CA PHE A 195 42.50 -22.66 3.69
C PHE A 195 41.16 -23.31 4.08
N ALA A 196 41.17 -24.21 5.05
CA ALA A 196 39.96 -24.86 5.58
C ALA A 196 39.61 -24.29 6.97
N LEU A 197 38.34 -23.94 7.20
CA LEU A 197 37.85 -23.53 8.52
C LEU A 197 37.60 -24.77 9.40
N SER A 198 38.68 -25.38 9.88
CA SER A 198 38.56 -26.69 10.54
C SER A 198 37.87 -26.64 11.90
N GLY A 199 36.98 -27.61 12.12
CA GLY A 199 36.09 -27.69 13.27
C GLY A 199 34.68 -27.10 13.04
N ASP A 200 34.37 -26.55 11.87
CA ASP A 200 33.10 -25.87 11.56
C ASP A 200 32.18 -26.65 10.59
N SER A 201 32.30 -27.97 10.52
CA SER A 201 31.56 -28.83 9.56
C SER A 201 30.04 -28.94 9.80
N THR A 202 29.51 -28.32 10.86
CA THR A 202 28.08 -28.24 11.21
C THR A 202 27.42 -26.95 10.74
N HIS A 203 28.17 -25.88 10.48
CA HIS A 203 27.61 -24.56 10.14
C HIS A 203 27.06 -24.52 8.71
N ASN A 204 25.80 -24.10 8.54
CA ASN A 204 25.09 -24.08 7.26
C ASN A 204 25.04 -22.69 6.58
N GLN A 205 25.51 -21.64 7.24
CA GLN A 205 25.60 -20.29 6.67
C GLN A 205 26.93 -19.62 7.04
N ALA A 206 27.40 -18.71 6.18
CA ALA A 206 28.58 -17.88 6.42
C ALA A 206 28.33 -16.42 5.98
N MET A 207 28.89 -15.47 6.72
CA MET A 207 28.95 -14.04 6.37
C MET A 207 30.42 -13.63 6.29
N VAL A 208 30.84 -13.02 5.18
CA VAL A 208 32.26 -12.79 4.85
C VAL A 208 32.49 -11.32 4.50
N HIS A 209 33.35 -10.62 5.25
CA HIS A 209 33.57 -9.18 5.08
C HIS A 209 35.05 -8.77 5.13
N TRP A 210 35.43 -7.85 4.24
CA TRP A 210 36.70 -7.11 4.30
C TRP A 210 36.60 -5.96 5.31
N SER A 211 37.64 -5.76 6.12
CA SER A 211 37.70 -4.75 7.19
C SER A 211 38.37 -3.43 6.75
N GLY A 212 38.29 -3.03 5.48
CA GLY A 212 38.97 -1.80 5.02
C GLY A 212 38.69 -1.37 3.58
N GLN A 213 39.33 -0.25 3.21
CA GLN A 213 40.07 -0.17 1.95
C GLN A 213 41.55 -0.34 2.32
N ASN A 214 42.30 -1.16 1.58
CA ASN A 214 43.73 -1.43 1.82
C ASN A 214 44.06 -2.07 3.21
N SER A 215 43.09 -2.72 3.87
CA SER A 215 43.37 -3.57 5.04
C SER A 215 43.61 -5.02 4.60
N SER A 216 44.54 -5.71 5.27
CA SER A 216 44.78 -7.14 5.10
C SER A 216 43.79 -8.03 5.88
N VAL A 217 42.80 -7.44 6.56
CA VAL A 217 41.91 -8.15 7.48
C VAL A 217 40.61 -8.56 6.82
N ILE A 218 40.30 -9.86 6.93
CA ILE A 218 39.03 -10.47 6.57
C ILE A 218 38.40 -11.07 7.83
N LEU A 219 37.11 -10.83 8.02
CA LEU A 219 36.30 -11.43 9.09
C LEU A 219 35.25 -12.35 8.49
N ILE A 220 35.05 -13.51 9.12
CA ILE A 220 34.02 -14.50 8.73
C ILE A 220 33.23 -14.89 9.98
N LEU A 221 31.90 -14.77 9.91
CA LEU A 221 30.97 -15.36 10.86
C LEU A 221 30.33 -16.59 10.22
N THR A 222 30.73 -17.77 10.65
CA THR A 222 30.05 -19.04 10.34
C THR A 222 28.97 -19.31 11.38
N LYS A 223 27.82 -19.85 10.96
CA LYS A 223 26.71 -20.15 11.88
C LYS A 223 25.86 -21.34 11.45
N LEU A 224 25.27 -22.01 12.44
CA LEU A 224 24.22 -23.01 12.28
C LEU A 224 22.87 -22.33 12.58
N TYR A 225 22.15 -22.01 11.51
CA TYR A 225 20.79 -21.47 11.57
C TYR A 225 19.77 -22.61 11.50
N ASP A 226 18.92 -22.73 12.52
CA ASP A 226 17.85 -23.73 12.55
C ASP A 226 16.58 -23.16 11.90
N LEU A 227 16.25 -23.68 10.71
CA LEU A 227 15.07 -23.28 9.94
C LEU A 227 13.73 -23.60 10.63
N THR A 228 13.71 -24.46 11.65
CA THR A 228 12.49 -24.83 12.40
C THR A 228 12.27 -23.95 13.64
N MET A 229 13.34 -23.40 14.21
CA MET A 229 13.26 -22.47 15.36
C MET A 229 13.38 -21.00 14.96
N GLY A 230 13.97 -20.71 13.79
CA GLY A 230 14.23 -19.35 13.31
C GLY A 230 15.44 -18.67 13.94
N THR A 231 16.29 -19.43 14.65
CA THR A 231 17.37 -18.94 15.53
C THR A 231 18.73 -19.54 15.17
N VAL A 232 19.81 -18.94 15.68
CA VAL A 232 21.17 -19.49 15.59
C VAL A 232 21.46 -20.32 16.83
N THR A 233 21.86 -21.58 16.64
CA THR A 233 22.17 -22.50 17.74
C THR A 233 23.67 -22.59 18.03
N GLU A 234 24.51 -22.46 17.00
CA GLU A 234 25.97 -22.43 17.10
C GLU A 234 26.54 -21.40 16.12
N SER A 235 27.64 -20.74 16.51
CA SER A 235 28.32 -19.72 15.71
C SER A 235 29.81 -19.73 15.95
N SER A 236 30.62 -19.36 14.97
CA SER A 236 32.06 -19.16 15.13
C SER A 236 32.56 -17.95 14.36
N LEU A 237 33.47 -17.20 14.99
CA LEU A 237 34.11 -16.03 14.39
C LEU A 237 35.53 -16.37 13.99
N TRP A 238 35.89 -16.06 12.75
CA TRP A 238 37.23 -16.23 12.19
C TRP A 238 37.79 -14.90 11.71
N ARG A 239 39.11 -14.71 11.87
CA ARG A 239 39.84 -13.52 11.43
C ARG A 239 41.15 -13.88 10.74
N SER A 240 41.35 -13.34 9.55
CA SER A 240 42.64 -13.27 8.86
C SER A 240 43.27 -11.88 9.05
N THR A 241 44.59 -11.79 8.95
CA THR A 241 45.36 -10.52 8.88
C THR A 241 46.34 -10.52 7.70
N ASP A 242 46.18 -11.43 6.75
CA ASP A 242 47.12 -11.71 5.66
C ASP A 242 46.39 -11.84 4.29
N TYR A 243 45.29 -11.12 4.13
CA TYR A 243 44.40 -11.16 2.97
C TYR A 243 43.82 -12.57 2.70
N GLY A 244 43.53 -13.33 3.76
CA GLY A 244 42.90 -14.66 3.66
C GLY A 244 43.83 -15.82 3.34
N SER A 245 45.13 -15.72 3.62
CA SER A 245 46.04 -16.87 3.52
C SER A 245 46.01 -17.76 4.78
N THR A 246 45.74 -17.18 5.95
CA THR A 246 45.49 -17.90 7.20
C THR A 246 44.35 -17.26 7.97
N TYR A 247 43.52 -18.08 8.61
CA TYR A 247 42.43 -17.63 9.49
C TYR A 247 42.61 -18.16 10.92
N THR A 248 42.28 -17.33 11.90
CA THR A 248 42.31 -17.66 13.32
C THR A 248 40.89 -17.64 13.89
N LYS A 249 40.49 -18.71 14.58
CA LYS A 249 39.20 -18.78 15.28
C LYS A 249 39.27 -17.93 16.55
N LEU A 250 38.28 -17.07 16.79
CA LEU A 250 38.29 -16.04 17.84
C LEU A 250 37.33 -16.33 19.00
N ASN A 251 36.60 -17.45 18.99
CA ASN A 251 35.59 -17.78 20.00
C ASN A 251 36.11 -17.71 21.46
N ASP A 252 37.39 -18.01 21.72
CA ASP A 252 37.97 -17.91 23.08
C ASP A 252 38.20 -16.46 23.54
N LYS A 253 38.34 -15.51 22.61
CA LYS A 253 38.41 -14.06 22.89
C LYS A 253 37.02 -13.43 22.97
N VAL A 254 36.07 -13.93 22.16
CA VAL A 254 34.67 -13.49 22.14
C VAL A 254 33.89 -14.28 23.19
N THR A 255 34.07 -13.89 24.46
CA THR A 255 33.44 -14.43 25.70
C THR A 255 32.65 -15.71 25.50
N SER A 256 33.24 -16.85 25.91
CA SER A 256 32.99 -18.24 25.45
C SER A 256 31.62 -18.90 25.73
N ARG A 257 30.53 -18.11 25.68
CA ARG A 257 29.12 -18.56 25.64
C ARG A 257 28.22 -17.73 24.72
N THR A 258 28.72 -16.65 24.11
CA THR A 258 27.90 -15.76 23.28
C THR A 258 27.71 -16.36 21.89
N VAL A 259 26.47 -16.70 21.51
CA VAL A 259 26.12 -17.09 20.12
C VAL A 259 25.91 -15.81 19.30
N LEU A 260 26.53 -15.72 18.12
CA LEU A 260 26.51 -14.55 17.24
C LEU A 260 25.54 -14.75 16.07
N SER A 261 24.66 -13.77 15.85
CA SER A 261 23.60 -13.83 14.83
C SER A 261 23.96 -13.08 13.55
N TYR A 262 24.59 -11.91 13.67
CA TYR A 262 24.95 -11.00 12.56
C TYR A 262 26.27 -10.26 12.81
N LEU A 263 26.96 -9.91 11.71
CA LEU A 263 28.18 -9.11 11.67
C LEU A 263 27.96 -7.89 10.76
N TYR A 264 28.22 -6.69 11.28
CA TYR A 264 28.15 -5.43 10.54
C TYR A 264 29.51 -4.72 10.56
N VAL A 265 30.01 -4.36 9.38
CA VAL A 265 31.16 -3.46 9.21
C VAL A 265 30.62 -2.05 8.98
N CYS A 266 31.14 -1.04 9.70
CA CYS A 266 30.69 0.34 9.53
C CYS A 266 31.05 0.86 8.13
N PRO A 267 30.10 1.42 7.36
CA PRO A 267 30.35 1.87 5.99
C PRO A 267 31.30 3.09 5.95
N THR A 268 31.23 3.95 6.97
CA THR A 268 32.04 5.18 7.06
C THR A 268 33.46 4.90 7.53
N ASN A 269 33.64 4.03 8.55
CA ASN A 269 34.95 3.61 9.03
C ASN A 269 34.96 2.09 9.21
N LYS A 270 35.44 1.40 8.18
CA LYS A 270 35.49 -0.07 8.10
C LYS A 270 36.38 -0.75 9.16
N GLN A 271 37.17 0.00 9.94
CA GLN A 271 37.90 -0.56 11.09
C GLN A 271 37.00 -0.87 12.29
N LYS A 272 35.78 -0.30 12.32
CA LYS A 272 34.79 -0.54 13.36
C LYS A 272 33.81 -1.62 12.93
N ILE A 273 33.70 -2.66 13.76
CA ILE A 273 32.79 -3.79 13.56
C ILE A 273 31.84 -3.89 14.73
N LEU A 274 30.57 -4.10 14.43
CA LEU A 274 29.49 -4.34 15.38
C LEU A 274 28.92 -5.73 15.11
N MET A 275 28.83 -6.57 16.14
CA MET A 275 28.21 -7.89 16.06
C MET A 275 27.02 -7.95 17.02
N LEU A 276 25.98 -8.66 16.60
CA LEU A 276 24.80 -8.95 17.43
C LEU A 276 24.87 -10.40 17.91
N SER A 277 24.49 -10.64 19.15
CA SER A 277 24.21 -12.00 19.62
C SER A 277 22.82 -12.50 19.20
N ASP A 278 22.54 -13.79 19.36
CA ASP A 278 21.18 -14.32 19.18
C ASP A 278 20.31 -13.97 20.41
N PRO A 279 19.15 -13.29 20.23
CA PRO A 279 18.39 -12.71 21.33
C PRO A 279 17.75 -13.76 22.27
N GLU A 280 17.52 -14.99 21.80
CA GLU A 280 16.99 -16.07 22.64
C GLU A 280 18.04 -16.62 23.63
N VAL A 281 19.33 -16.38 23.36
CA VAL A 281 20.44 -16.78 24.23
C VAL A 281 20.90 -15.60 25.09
N GLU A 282 21.17 -14.45 24.47
CA GLU A 282 21.62 -13.23 25.18
C GLU A 282 21.38 -11.99 24.29
N SER A 283 20.80 -10.93 24.84
CA SER A 283 20.62 -9.66 24.10
C SER A 283 21.81 -8.71 24.33
N THR A 284 22.84 -8.83 23.49
CA THR A 284 24.07 -8.01 23.59
C THR A 284 24.60 -7.55 22.23
N VAL A 285 25.34 -6.44 22.27
CA VAL A 285 26.10 -5.90 21.14
C VAL A 285 27.58 -6.02 21.47
N LEU A 286 28.37 -6.52 20.53
CA LEU A 286 29.82 -6.61 20.64
C LEU A 286 30.47 -5.65 19.66
N ILE A 287 31.38 -4.81 20.15
CA ILE A 287 31.98 -3.72 19.39
C ILE A 287 33.50 -3.89 19.35
N SER A 288 34.07 -3.88 18.15
CA SER A 288 35.50 -3.69 17.91
C SER A 288 35.74 -2.31 17.30
N SER A 289 36.87 -1.70 17.64
CA SER A 289 37.42 -0.50 16.99
C SER A 289 38.84 -0.73 16.46
N ASP A 290 39.24 -2.00 16.31
CA ASP A 290 40.60 -2.47 16.01
C ASP A 290 40.61 -3.58 14.95
N GLU A 291 39.71 -3.47 13.95
CA GLU A 291 39.56 -4.44 12.86
C GLU A 291 39.27 -5.86 13.37
N GLY A 292 38.55 -5.99 14.49
CA GLY A 292 38.16 -7.27 15.09
C GLY A 292 39.27 -7.97 15.89
N ALA A 293 40.31 -7.28 16.33
CA ALA A 293 41.36 -7.87 17.16
C ALA A 293 40.94 -8.05 18.63
N SER A 294 40.09 -7.16 19.13
CA SER A 294 39.43 -7.22 20.45
C SER A 294 37.97 -6.76 20.36
N PHE A 295 37.15 -7.20 21.32
CA PHE A 295 35.71 -6.90 21.38
C PHE A 295 35.30 -6.48 22.79
N GLU A 296 34.66 -5.31 22.90
CA GLU A 296 33.94 -4.88 24.09
C GLU A 296 32.47 -5.33 23.99
N LYS A 297 31.92 -5.89 25.06
CA LYS A 297 30.54 -6.43 25.10
C LYS A 297 29.62 -5.51 25.91
N PHE A 298 28.51 -5.09 25.31
CA PHE A 298 27.52 -4.20 25.90
C PHE A 298 26.14 -4.88 25.93
N PRO A 299 25.45 -4.92 27.10
CA PRO A 299 24.10 -5.44 27.18
C PRO A 299 23.07 -4.46 26.59
N ILE A 300 22.04 -5.00 25.93
CA ILE A 300 20.89 -4.24 25.46
C ILE A 300 19.59 -4.84 26.00
N ASN A 301 18.55 -4.02 26.12
CA ASN A 301 17.26 -4.38 26.73
C ASN A 301 16.11 -4.48 25.70
N PHE A 302 16.44 -4.66 24.42
CA PHE A 302 15.51 -4.80 23.31
C PHE A 302 16.13 -5.65 22.19
N ASN A 303 15.29 -6.29 21.37
CA ASN A 303 15.75 -7.16 20.28
C ASN A 303 15.90 -6.35 18.99
N VAL A 304 17.12 -6.26 18.45
CA VAL A 304 17.43 -5.57 17.19
C VAL A 304 16.99 -6.43 16.00
N LEU A 305 16.15 -5.89 15.11
CA LEU A 305 15.81 -6.50 13.82
C LEU A 305 16.60 -5.91 12.65
N SER A 306 16.93 -4.62 12.69
CA SER A 306 17.66 -3.94 11.62
C SER A 306 18.46 -2.76 12.14
N LEU A 307 19.60 -2.47 11.50
CA LEU A 307 20.49 -1.36 11.81
C LEU A 307 20.66 -0.45 10.59
N LEU A 308 20.62 0.87 10.80
CA LEU A 308 20.93 1.88 9.79
C LEU A 308 22.04 2.81 10.29
N PHE A 309 23.26 2.59 9.81
CA PHE A 309 24.41 3.47 10.05
C PHE A 309 24.22 4.81 9.34
N HIS A 310 24.70 5.90 9.96
CA HIS A 310 24.72 7.20 9.29
C HIS A 310 25.74 7.18 8.12
N PRO A 311 25.41 7.71 6.93
CA PRO A 311 26.26 7.66 5.73
C PRO A 311 27.55 8.53 5.78
N ALA A 312 27.97 8.98 6.97
CA ALA A 312 29.12 9.90 7.13
C ALA A 312 29.60 10.08 8.58
N GLN A 313 28.77 9.76 9.59
CA GLN A 313 29.14 9.89 11.00
C GLN A 313 29.46 8.51 11.57
N GLU A 314 30.74 8.22 11.76
CA GLU A 314 31.24 6.86 12.05
C GLU A 314 30.85 6.26 13.41
N TYR A 315 30.15 7.00 14.27
CA TYR A 315 29.62 6.53 15.56
C TYR A 315 28.09 6.43 15.58
N TRP A 316 27.38 6.86 14.53
CA TRP A 316 25.94 7.11 14.59
C TRP A 316 25.14 5.99 13.93
N ILE A 317 24.21 5.40 14.68
CA ILE A 317 23.45 4.20 14.29
C ILE A 317 21.99 4.34 14.75
N LEU A 318 21.04 3.98 13.89
CA LEU A 318 19.66 3.68 14.29
C LEU A 318 19.47 2.17 14.41
N ALA A 319 18.73 1.72 15.41
CA ALA A 319 18.30 0.33 15.56
C ALA A 319 16.77 0.26 15.59
N TYR A 320 16.20 -0.57 14.71
CA TYR A 320 14.78 -0.88 14.68
C TYR A 320 14.53 -2.21 15.41
N SER A 321 13.52 -2.24 16.28
CA SER A 321 13.26 -3.37 17.18
C SER A 321 11.98 -4.16 16.85
N HIS A 322 11.87 -5.37 17.40
CA HIS A 322 10.72 -6.25 17.18
C HIS A 322 9.40 -5.71 17.77
N ASP A 323 9.45 -4.78 18.73
CA ASP A 323 8.29 -4.08 19.30
C ASP A 323 7.95 -2.77 18.58
N TYR A 324 8.34 -2.62 17.30
CA TYR A 324 8.07 -1.47 16.43
C TYR A 324 8.64 -0.14 16.95
N LYS A 325 9.78 -0.18 17.64
CA LYS A 325 10.46 1.02 18.15
C LYS A 325 11.73 1.30 17.37
N LEU A 326 12.09 2.58 17.36
CA LEU A 326 13.34 3.06 16.78
C LEU A 326 14.20 3.65 17.89
N TYR A 327 15.41 3.13 18.03
CA TYR A 327 16.44 3.61 18.94
C TYR A 327 17.56 4.29 18.14
N SER A 328 18.25 5.25 18.76
CA SER A 328 19.47 5.84 18.22
C SER A 328 20.64 5.66 19.19
N SER A 329 21.83 5.49 18.63
CA SER A 329 23.10 5.53 19.34
C SER A 329 24.03 6.50 18.62
N MET A 330 24.73 7.33 19.40
CA MET A 330 25.76 8.25 18.90
C MET A 330 27.17 7.86 19.38
N ASP A 331 27.31 6.70 20.02
CA ASP A 331 28.55 6.14 20.56
C ASP A 331 28.86 4.73 20.02
N PHE A 332 28.39 4.45 18.79
CA PHE A 332 28.55 3.20 18.03
C PHE A 332 27.88 1.97 18.65
N GLY A 333 26.77 2.17 19.37
CA GLY A 333 25.95 1.10 19.94
C GLY A 333 26.24 0.76 21.40
N LYS A 334 27.07 1.55 22.09
CA LYS A 334 27.38 1.37 23.53
C LYS A 334 26.24 1.84 24.44
N LYS A 335 25.49 2.85 24.00
CA LYS A 335 24.25 3.35 24.62
C LYS A 335 23.19 3.59 23.56
N TRP A 336 21.94 3.36 23.95
CA TRP A 336 20.77 3.52 23.08
C TRP A 336 19.74 4.44 23.74
N GLN A 337 19.19 5.36 22.95
CA GLN A 337 18.11 6.25 23.32
C GLN A 337 16.90 5.99 22.43
N LEU A 338 15.71 5.86 23.02
CA LEU A 338 14.47 5.74 22.28
C LEU A 338 14.19 7.03 21.47
N VAL A 339 13.96 6.88 20.17
CA VAL A 339 13.57 7.96 19.26
C VAL A 339 12.04 8.04 19.19
N HIS A 340 11.39 6.93 18.82
CA HIS A 340 9.95 6.87 18.63
C HIS A 340 9.42 5.44 18.75
N GLU A 341 8.14 5.31 19.11
CA GLU A 341 7.41 4.04 19.16
C GLU A 341 6.40 3.94 18.01
N ASN A 342 6.00 2.72 17.63
CA ASN A 342 5.10 2.46 16.49
C ASN A 342 5.65 2.96 15.14
N VAL A 343 6.96 2.87 14.93
CA VAL A 343 7.62 3.18 13.65
C VAL A 343 7.34 2.05 12.66
N MET A 344 7.11 2.38 11.40
CA MET A 344 6.84 1.39 10.35
C MET A 344 8.15 0.68 9.89
N PRO A 345 8.11 -0.65 9.66
CA PRO A 345 9.28 -1.41 9.20
C PRO A 345 9.90 -0.80 7.94
N GLY A 346 11.21 -0.54 7.96
CA GLY A 346 11.97 0.00 6.82
C GLY A 346 11.66 1.45 6.42
N ARG A 347 10.77 2.15 7.13
CA ARG A 347 10.35 3.54 6.82
C ARG A 347 10.96 4.55 7.79
N PHE A 348 12.28 4.46 7.95
CA PHE A 348 13.08 5.38 8.75
C PHE A 348 14.39 5.70 8.01
N TYR A 349 14.73 6.98 7.93
CA TYR A 349 15.83 7.49 7.11
C TYR A 349 16.63 8.55 7.87
N TRP A 350 17.94 8.57 7.68
CA TRP A 350 18.80 9.68 8.11
C TRP A 350 18.60 10.92 7.24
N ALA A 351 18.92 12.10 7.79
CA ALA A 351 19.07 13.34 7.05
C ALA A 351 20.08 13.23 5.89
N VAL A 352 19.81 13.94 4.77
CA VAL A 352 20.76 14.01 3.65
C VAL A 352 21.62 15.26 3.80
N MET A 353 22.93 15.06 3.90
CA MET A 353 23.91 16.13 4.14
C MET A 353 23.84 17.20 3.04
N GLY A 354 23.85 18.47 3.45
CA GLY A 354 23.79 19.62 2.54
C GLY A 354 22.37 20.06 2.15
N LEU A 355 21.35 19.22 2.37
CA LEU A 355 19.93 19.57 2.21
C LEU A 355 19.26 19.83 3.56
N ASP A 356 19.40 18.88 4.47
CA ASP A 356 18.88 18.99 5.83
C ASP A 356 19.85 19.75 6.73
N ARG A 357 19.33 20.72 7.51
CA ARG A 357 20.15 21.69 8.28
C ARG A 357 21.02 21.07 9.38
N GLU A 358 20.66 19.89 9.86
CA GLU A 358 21.25 19.20 11.00
C GLU A 358 21.40 17.72 10.62
N SER A 359 22.55 17.11 10.91
CA SER A 359 22.83 15.72 10.47
C SER A 359 22.20 14.66 11.37
N ASP A 360 21.89 14.98 12.64
CA ASP A 360 21.25 14.04 13.57
C ASP A 360 19.71 14.01 13.42
N VAL A 361 19.19 14.66 12.39
CA VAL A 361 17.77 14.59 12.00
C VAL A 361 17.44 13.23 11.40
N VAL A 362 16.27 12.73 11.75
CA VAL A 362 15.68 11.51 11.23
C VAL A 362 14.27 11.76 10.69
N HIS A 363 13.95 11.05 9.62
CA HIS A 363 12.67 11.07 8.94
C HIS A 363 12.02 9.70 9.16
N ILE A 364 10.84 9.67 9.77
CA ILE A 364 10.18 8.42 10.19
C ILE A 364 8.71 8.40 9.80
N GLU A 365 8.22 7.22 9.41
CA GLU A 365 6.79 6.95 9.28
C GLU A 365 6.27 6.27 10.55
N THR A 366 5.25 6.85 11.18
CA THR A 366 4.73 6.42 12.49
C THR A 366 3.26 6.06 12.41
N ARG A 367 2.87 4.88 12.90
CA ARG A 367 1.50 4.38 12.86
C ARG A 367 0.60 5.04 13.90
N ILE A 368 -0.62 5.43 13.50
CA ILE A 368 -1.65 5.92 14.43
C ILE A 368 -2.41 4.74 15.02
N ALA A 369 -2.57 4.72 16.36
CA ALA A 369 -3.06 3.57 17.14
C ALA A 369 -4.52 3.12 16.86
N LYS A 370 -5.27 3.80 15.99
CA LYS A 370 -6.69 3.49 15.68
C LYS A 370 -7.02 3.36 14.19
N GLY A 371 -6.03 3.40 13.28
CA GLY A 371 -6.29 3.47 11.84
C GLY A 371 -5.43 2.58 10.94
N ARG A 372 -5.69 2.67 9.62
CA ARG A 372 -4.77 2.32 8.53
C ARG A 372 -3.97 3.55 8.07
N GLU A 373 -3.66 4.43 9.02
CA GLU A 373 -3.12 5.75 8.76
C GLU A 373 -1.80 5.93 9.49
N SER A 374 -0.86 6.56 8.80
CA SER A 374 0.47 6.91 9.26
C SER A 374 0.62 8.44 9.33
N GLN A 375 1.66 8.88 10.03
CA GLN A 375 2.17 10.25 9.96
C GLN A 375 3.64 10.22 9.54
N TYR A 376 4.04 11.22 8.75
CA TYR A 376 5.44 11.53 8.52
C TYR A 376 5.91 12.51 9.60
N VAL A 377 6.86 12.05 10.42
CA VAL A 377 7.48 12.84 11.49
C VAL A 377 8.95 13.09 11.15
N LYS A 378 9.40 14.32 11.39
CA LYS A 378 10.80 14.71 11.35
C LYS A 378 11.21 15.19 12.75
N CYS A 379 12.29 14.66 13.30
CA CYS A 379 12.82 15.07 14.61
C CYS A 379 14.33 14.83 14.67
N ARG A 380 14.98 15.30 15.75
CA ARG A 380 16.39 14.98 16.03
C ARG A 380 16.46 13.65 16.79
N ALA A 381 17.34 12.75 16.39
CA ALA A 381 17.43 11.39 16.93
C ALA A 381 17.66 11.34 18.45
N GLN A 382 18.43 12.29 19.01
CA GLN A 382 18.69 12.42 20.44
C GLN A 382 17.67 13.32 21.17
N ARG A 383 16.74 13.96 20.45
CA ARG A 383 15.72 14.89 20.96
C ARG A 383 14.45 14.80 20.09
N CYS A 384 13.74 13.68 20.22
CA CYS A 384 12.46 13.42 19.55
C CYS A 384 11.29 13.47 20.55
N THR A 385 11.33 14.42 21.48
CA THR A 385 10.21 14.67 22.40
C THR A 385 9.01 15.18 21.62
N GLU A 386 7.79 15.09 22.18
CA GLU A 386 6.57 15.45 21.44
C GLU A 386 6.55 16.91 20.97
N GLY A 387 7.24 17.82 21.69
CA GLY A 387 7.41 19.23 21.29
C GLY A 387 8.51 19.47 20.25
N ASP A 388 9.44 18.52 20.04
CA ASP A 388 10.51 18.62 19.03
C ASP A 388 10.08 18.03 17.66
N ARG A 389 8.91 17.36 17.60
CA ARG A 389 8.43 16.66 16.40
C ARG A 389 7.82 17.64 15.39
N GLN A 390 8.38 17.64 14.18
CA GLN A 390 7.91 18.43 13.04
C GLN A 390 7.08 17.55 12.11
N TYR A 391 5.82 17.93 11.89
CA TYR A 391 4.91 17.27 10.96
C TYR A 391 4.90 18.06 9.64
N LEU A 392 5.78 17.69 8.71
CA LEU A 392 5.97 18.43 7.45
C LEU A 392 4.86 18.20 6.41
N PHE A 393 4.01 17.20 6.62
CA PHE A 393 2.81 16.97 5.82
C PHE A 393 1.58 17.30 6.68
N PRO A 394 0.65 18.16 6.24
CA PRO A 394 -0.43 18.71 7.08
C PRO A 394 -1.63 17.76 7.27
N GLY A 395 -1.38 16.45 7.37
CA GLY A 395 -2.42 15.44 7.47
C GLY A 395 -1.87 14.02 7.61
N HIS A 396 -2.75 13.03 7.46
CA HIS A 396 -2.39 11.62 7.50
C HIS A 396 -1.96 11.11 6.12
N ILE A 397 -1.11 10.10 6.12
CA ILE A 397 -0.56 9.44 4.94
C ILE A 397 -0.83 7.94 4.99
N ASP A 398 -0.85 7.30 3.82
CA ASP A 398 -1.09 5.86 3.71
C ASP A 398 0.08 5.08 4.33
N THR A 399 -0.20 3.93 4.95
CA THR A 399 0.85 3.09 5.55
C THR A 399 1.85 2.58 4.50
N ASN A 400 3.13 2.55 4.87
CA ASN A 400 4.24 2.09 4.04
C ASN A 400 4.49 2.97 2.79
N SER A 401 4.18 4.27 2.86
CA SER A 401 4.26 5.21 1.73
C SER A 401 5.42 6.20 1.78
N LEU A 402 6.07 6.40 2.93
CA LEU A 402 7.16 7.38 3.04
C LEU A 402 8.43 6.91 2.31
N VAL A 403 8.92 7.67 1.34
CA VAL A 403 10.24 7.46 0.71
C VAL A 403 11.05 8.75 0.85
N VAL A 404 12.25 8.66 1.44
CA VAL A 404 13.23 9.75 1.47
C VAL A 404 14.45 9.30 0.67
N GLN A 405 14.73 9.94 -0.45
CA GLN A 405 15.84 9.59 -1.34
C GLN A 405 16.38 10.84 -2.04
N ASP A 406 17.69 11.04 -1.97
CA ASP A 406 18.40 12.19 -2.54
C ASP A 406 17.72 13.54 -2.20
N GLU A 407 17.44 14.34 -3.21
CA GLU A 407 16.80 15.65 -3.13
C GLU A 407 15.29 15.58 -2.86
N TYR A 408 14.70 14.38 -2.79
CA TYR A 408 13.25 14.16 -2.78
C TYR A 408 12.73 13.52 -1.48
N VAL A 409 11.45 13.80 -1.17
CA VAL A 409 10.63 13.03 -0.23
C VAL A 409 9.28 12.77 -0.89
N PHE A 410 8.83 11.52 -0.92
CA PHE A 410 7.54 11.10 -1.48
C PHE A 410 6.60 10.56 -0.40
N THR A 411 5.29 10.71 -0.62
CA THR A 411 4.24 10.09 0.20
C THR A 411 2.93 9.93 -0.58
N GLN A 412 2.05 9.05 -0.11
CA GLN A 412 0.76 8.72 -0.71
C GLN A 412 -0.38 9.03 0.28
N VAL A 413 -1.51 9.53 -0.22
CA VAL A 413 -2.75 9.71 0.54
C VAL A 413 -3.93 9.20 -0.28
N THR A 414 -4.67 8.23 0.25
CA THR A 414 -5.89 7.71 -0.40
C THR A 414 -7.14 8.34 0.20
N LYS A 415 -7.87 9.13 -0.59
CA LYS A 415 -9.18 9.70 -0.19
C LYS A 415 -10.29 9.11 -1.06
N SER A 416 -11.35 8.61 -0.42
CA SER A 416 -12.53 8.03 -1.10
C SER A 416 -12.18 6.97 -2.17
N GLY A 417 -11.15 6.15 -1.91
CA GLY A 417 -10.68 5.12 -2.84
C GLY A 417 -9.80 5.60 -3.99
N ARG A 418 -9.42 6.89 -4.03
CA ARG A 418 -8.45 7.44 -4.99
C ARG A 418 -7.14 7.78 -4.29
N ALA A 419 -6.05 7.14 -4.71
CA ALA A 419 -4.70 7.50 -4.30
C ALA A 419 -4.30 8.86 -4.88
N SER A 420 -3.52 9.62 -4.11
CA SER A 420 -2.85 10.85 -4.55
C SER A 420 -1.43 10.86 -4.02
N TYR A 421 -0.48 11.11 -4.93
CA TYR A 421 0.95 11.07 -4.64
C TYR A 421 1.48 12.50 -4.50
N PHE A 422 2.38 12.70 -3.54
CA PHE A 422 2.96 14.00 -3.21
C PHE A 422 4.49 13.91 -3.15
N VAL A 423 5.15 14.96 -3.64
CA VAL A 423 6.60 15.12 -3.62
C VAL A 423 6.99 16.40 -2.89
N SER A 424 8.07 16.35 -2.11
CA SER A 424 8.81 17.51 -1.61
C SER A 424 10.21 17.46 -2.20
N TYR A 425 10.60 18.49 -2.95
CA TYR A 425 11.93 18.64 -3.55
C TYR A 425 12.75 19.63 -2.73
N MET A 426 14.04 19.36 -2.51
CA MET A 426 14.94 20.12 -1.64
C MET A 426 14.36 20.42 -0.23
N ARG A 427 13.47 19.54 0.26
CA ARG A 427 12.71 19.70 1.52
C ARG A 427 11.74 20.90 1.56
N GLU A 428 11.32 21.44 0.40
CA GLU A 428 10.24 22.43 0.29
C GLU A 428 8.86 21.85 0.69
N SER A 429 7.83 22.70 0.69
CA SER A 429 6.42 22.30 0.79
C SER A 429 6.05 21.18 -0.19
N PHE A 430 5.32 20.17 0.28
CA PHE A 430 4.82 19.09 -0.58
C PHE A 430 3.90 19.61 -1.69
N ARG A 431 4.09 19.09 -2.91
CA ARG A 431 3.26 19.37 -4.09
C ARG A 431 2.67 18.04 -4.60
N GLN A 432 1.40 18.05 -5.01
CA GLN A 432 0.78 16.86 -5.59
C GLN A 432 1.40 16.57 -6.97
N MET A 433 1.87 15.34 -7.15
CA MET A 433 2.44 14.84 -8.40
C MET A 433 1.35 14.77 -9.49
N LYS A 434 1.71 15.11 -10.72
CA LYS A 434 0.80 15.26 -11.86
C LYS A 434 1.18 14.25 -12.95
N LEU A 435 0.37 13.19 -13.02
CA LEU A 435 0.31 12.23 -14.13
C LEU A 435 -0.66 12.75 -15.21
N PRO A 436 -0.67 12.18 -16.44
CA PRO A 436 -1.65 12.52 -17.47
C PRO A 436 -3.10 12.44 -16.96
N LYS A 437 -3.96 13.38 -17.37
CA LYS A 437 -5.30 13.59 -16.76
C LYS A 437 -6.19 12.33 -16.71
N TYR A 438 -6.06 11.42 -17.67
CA TYR A 438 -6.83 10.18 -17.74
C TYR A 438 -6.04 8.90 -17.34
N CYS A 439 -4.75 9.05 -17.03
CA CYS A 439 -3.97 8.05 -16.30
C CYS A 439 -4.41 8.09 -14.82
N LEU A 440 -5.46 7.34 -14.49
CA LEU A 440 -5.83 7.09 -13.09
C LEU A 440 -4.90 6.00 -12.53
N PRO A 441 -3.99 6.33 -11.60
CA PRO A 441 -3.08 5.35 -11.02
C PRO A 441 -3.85 4.43 -10.07
N LYS A 442 -3.61 3.12 -10.20
CA LYS A 442 -4.01 2.09 -9.25
C LYS A 442 -2.92 1.82 -8.21
N ASP A 443 -1.66 1.89 -8.65
CA ASP A 443 -0.45 1.72 -7.84
C ASP A 443 0.70 2.50 -8.50
N MET A 444 1.68 2.97 -7.74
CA MET A 444 2.83 3.75 -8.23
C MET A 444 4.07 3.55 -7.36
N HIS A 445 5.18 3.17 -7.99
CA HIS A 445 6.46 2.87 -7.33
C HIS A 445 7.57 3.74 -7.90
N ILE A 446 8.40 4.33 -7.03
CA ILE A 446 9.60 5.07 -7.43
C ILE A 446 10.71 4.06 -7.74
N ILE A 447 11.32 4.16 -8.93
CA ILE A 447 12.38 3.24 -9.39
C ILE A 447 13.76 3.84 -9.10
N SER A 448 13.93 5.14 -9.38
CA SER A 448 15.20 5.85 -9.26
C SER A 448 14.97 7.37 -9.21
N THR A 449 15.80 8.07 -8.43
CA THR A 449 15.90 9.55 -8.34
C THR A 449 17.21 10.08 -8.94
N ASP A 450 17.97 9.22 -9.63
CA ASP A 450 19.26 9.51 -10.21
C ASP A 450 19.24 10.71 -11.18
N GLU A 451 20.37 11.41 -11.29
CA GLU A 451 20.54 12.49 -12.27
C GLU A 451 19.44 13.59 -12.21
N LYS A 452 18.88 13.84 -11.02
CA LYS A 452 17.90 14.90 -10.74
C LYS A 452 16.60 14.79 -11.56
N GLN A 453 16.17 13.55 -11.84
CA GLN A 453 14.82 13.21 -12.32
C GLN A 453 14.30 11.99 -11.57
N VAL A 454 12.98 11.86 -11.50
CA VAL A 454 12.30 10.73 -10.87
C VAL A 454 11.77 9.81 -11.97
N PHE A 455 12.24 8.56 -11.98
CA PHE A 455 11.63 7.47 -12.73
C PHE A 455 10.64 6.73 -11.83
N ALA A 456 9.43 6.47 -12.34
CA ALA A 456 8.40 5.75 -11.61
C ALA A 456 7.68 4.73 -12.50
N ALA A 457 7.34 3.57 -11.93
CA ALA A 457 6.42 2.60 -12.51
C ALA A 457 5.00 2.91 -12.02
N VAL A 458 4.06 3.13 -12.94
CA VAL A 458 2.64 3.37 -12.62
C VAL A 458 1.81 2.24 -13.21
N GLN A 459 0.94 1.61 -12.42
CA GLN A 459 -0.10 0.73 -12.94
C GLN A 459 -1.37 1.55 -13.18
N GLU A 460 -1.81 1.62 -14.44
CA GLU A 460 -3.03 2.34 -14.81
C GLU A 460 -4.27 1.50 -14.50
N TRP A 461 -5.41 2.15 -14.24
CA TRP A 461 -6.66 1.49 -13.82
C TRP A 461 -7.17 0.39 -14.77
N ASN A 462 -6.83 0.48 -16.05
CA ASN A 462 -7.18 -0.45 -17.13
C ASN A 462 -6.13 -1.55 -17.37
N GLN A 463 -4.97 -1.50 -16.71
CA GLN A 463 -3.85 -2.42 -16.93
C GLN A 463 -3.92 -3.64 -16.01
N ASN A 464 -4.13 -4.82 -16.63
CA ASN A 464 -4.12 -6.12 -15.96
C ASN A 464 -2.68 -6.56 -15.66
N ASN A 465 -2.10 -6.02 -14.59
CA ASN A 465 -0.76 -6.29 -14.06
C ASN A 465 0.43 -5.90 -14.95
N THR A 466 0.24 -5.07 -15.98
CA THR A 466 1.33 -4.28 -16.56
C THR A 466 1.51 -2.95 -15.82
N TYR A 467 2.71 -2.37 -15.93
CA TYR A 467 3.06 -1.04 -15.45
C TYR A 467 3.63 -0.23 -16.62
N SER A 468 3.52 1.09 -16.58
CA SER A 468 4.15 2.03 -17.52
C SER A 468 5.25 2.83 -16.81
N LEU A 469 6.37 3.06 -17.51
CA LEU A 469 7.47 3.93 -17.06
C LEU A 469 7.10 5.39 -17.29
N TYR A 470 7.16 6.19 -16.24
CA TYR A 470 7.00 7.64 -16.28
C TYR A 470 8.28 8.35 -15.79
N ILE A 471 8.60 9.50 -16.38
CA ILE A 471 9.75 10.34 -16.02
C ILE A 471 9.30 11.77 -15.68
N SER A 472 9.83 12.34 -14.59
CA SER A 472 9.45 13.67 -14.08
C SER A 472 10.25 14.83 -14.67
N ASP A 473 9.79 16.06 -14.40
CA ASP A 473 10.66 17.24 -14.36
C ASP A 473 11.62 17.21 -13.15
N SER A 474 12.56 18.15 -13.06
CA SER A 474 13.56 18.17 -11.97
C SER A 474 12.95 18.24 -10.56
N PRO A 475 11.91 19.07 -10.30
CA PRO A 475 11.15 19.04 -9.04
C PRO A 475 10.37 17.76 -8.72
N GLY A 476 10.29 16.78 -9.62
CA GLY A 476 9.57 15.52 -9.38
C GLY A 476 8.04 15.64 -9.47
N VAL A 477 7.50 16.70 -10.06
CA VAL A 477 6.07 17.05 -10.04
C VAL A 477 5.34 16.63 -11.32
N TYR A 478 5.91 16.89 -12.49
CA TYR A 478 5.24 16.76 -13.78
C TYR A 478 5.77 15.58 -14.59
N PHE A 479 4.99 14.50 -14.61
CA PHE A 479 5.38 13.21 -15.21
C PHE A 479 4.88 13.07 -16.66
N ILE A 480 5.76 12.57 -17.52
CA ILE A 480 5.47 12.17 -18.90
C ILE A 480 5.73 10.68 -19.09
N LEU A 481 5.01 10.05 -20.03
CA LEU A 481 5.18 8.65 -20.39
C LEU A 481 6.51 8.44 -21.13
N SER A 482 7.27 7.43 -20.70
CA SER A 482 8.58 7.05 -21.25
C SER A 482 8.55 5.68 -21.93
N LEU A 483 7.91 4.67 -21.32
CA LEU A 483 7.78 3.32 -21.89
C LEU A 483 6.58 2.55 -21.32
N GLU A 484 5.59 2.25 -22.15
CA GLU A 484 4.41 1.46 -21.73
C GLU A 484 4.75 -0.02 -21.50
N ASN A 485 3.92 -0.73 -20.74
CA ASN A 485 3.93 -2.20 -20.60
C ASN A 485 5.29 -2.79 -20.20
N LEU A 486 5.95 -2.20 -19.20
CA LEU A 486 7.09 -2.80 -18.52
C LEU A 486 6.77 -4.21 -18.00
N ARG A 487 7.79 -5.06 -18.05
CA ARG A 487 7.84 -6.32 -17.30
C ARG A 487 8.15 -6.02 -15.83
N THR A 488 7.29 -6.54 -14.95
CA THR A 488 7.46 -6.45 -13.49
C THR A 488 7.19 -7.79 -12.82
N SER A 489 8.04 -8.20 -11.86
CA SER A 489 7.82 -9.34 -10.97
C SER A 489 7.49 -8.86 -9.55
N ARG A 490 7.13 -9.78 -8.64
CA ARG A 490 7.04 -9.49 -7.20
C ARG A 490 7.96 -10.46 -6.46
N GLY A 491 8.88 -9.91 -5.66
CA GLY A 491 9.80 -10.70 -4.85
C GLY A 491 9.10 -11.42 -3.69
N PRO A 492 9.77 -12.32 -2.96
CA PRO A 492 9.18 -13.10 -1.86
C PRO A 492 8.56 -12.23 -0.75
N ALA A 493 9.12 -11.04 -0.50
CA ALA A 493 8.59 -10.06 0.46
C ALA A 493 7.41 -9.22 -0.07
N GLY A 494 6.94 -9.46 -1.30
CA GLY A 494 5.85 -8.70 -1.95
C GLY A 494 6.28 -7.43 -2.69
N ASN A 495 7.56 -7.01 -2.54
CA ASN A 495 8.20 -5.89 -3.23
C ASN A 495 8.00 -6.00 -4.75
N LEU A 496 7.70 -4.87 -5.41
CA LEU A 496 7.66 -4.81 -6.87
C LEU A 496 9.09 -4.75 -7.42
N LEU A 497 9.45 -5.71 -8.25
CA LEU A 497 10.69 -5.70 -9.02
C LEU A 497 10.35 -5.30 -10.46
N VAL A 498 11.17 -4.45 -11.06
CA VAL A 498 10.95 -3.87 -12.39
C VAL A 498 12.17 -4.18 -13.25
N ASP A 499 11.96 -4.74 -14.43
CA ASP A 499 13.04 -5.03 -15.39
C ASP A 499 13.56 -3.73 -16.04
N PHE A 500 14.28 -2.92 -15.27
CA PHE A 500 14.83 -1.62 -15.67
C PHE A 500 16.26 -1.47 -15.12
N TYR A 501 17.24 -1.38 -16.01
CA TYR A 501 18.66 -1.38 -15.67
C TYR A 501 19.35 -0.11 -16.16
N LYS A 502 19.95 0.66 -15.23
CA LYS A 502 20.81 1.80 -15.56
C LYS A 502 22.22 1.31 -15.88
N VAL A 503 22.80 1.74 -17.00
CA VAL A 503 24.16 1.34 -17.39
C VAL A 503 25.19 2.24 -16.73
N GLU A 504 26.17 1.63 -16.06
CA GLU A 504 27.13 2.37 -15.26
C GLU A 504 28.26 3.01 -16.08
N GLY A 505 28.55 4.28 -15.77
CA GLY A 505 29.60 5.08 -16.42
C GLY A 505 29.18 5.83 -17.70
N ILE A 506 27.93 5.71 -18.15
CA ILE A 506 27.36 6.48 -19.26
C ILE A 506 26.00 7.04 -18.82
N ASN A 507 25.91 8.36 -18.67
CA ASN A 507 24.68 9.02 -18.22
C ASN A 507 23.56 8.89 -19.27
N GLY A 508 22.31 8.85 -18.82
CA GLY A 508 21.16 8.78 -19.74
C GLY A 508 20.98 7.45 -20.48
N MET A 509 21.75 6.40 -20.19
CA MET A 509 21.70 5.11 -20.89
C MET A 509 21.10 3.99 -20.02
N TYR A 510 20.02 3.38 -20.50
CA TYR A 510 19.23 2.39 -19.75
C TYR A 510 18.75 1.25 -20.65
N LEU A 511 18.51 0.07 -20.06
CA LEU A 511 17.80 -1.05 -20.67
C LEU A 511 16.49 -1.31 -19.92
N ALA A 512 15.47 -1.78 -20.64
CA ALA A 512 14.19 -2.18 -20.05
C ALA A 512 13.56 -3.35 -20.82
N ASN A 513 12.85 -4.24 -20.12
CA ASN A 513 12.02 -5.27 -20.77
C ASN A 513 10.57 -4.78 -20.88
N LYS A 514 10.04 -4.74 -22.10
CA LYS A 514 8.64 -4.40 -22.42
C LYS A 514 7.91 -5.64 -22.92
N ILE A 515 6.65 -5.77 -22.53
CA ILE A 515 5.72 -6.77 -23.06
C ILE A 515 5.09 -6.21 -24.35
N VAL A 516 5.28 -6.92 -25.46
CA VAL A 516 4.78 -6.58 -26.80
C VAL A 516 4.10 -7.82 -27.36
N ASP A 517 2.81 -7.72 -27.70
CA ASP A 517 2.01 -8.86 -28.20
C ASP A 517 2.08 -10.11 -27.30
N ASN A 518 2.08 -9.91 -25.98
CA ASN A 518 2.30 -10.92 -24.92
C ASN A 518 3.72 -11.56 -24.87
N HIS A 519 4.64 -11.17 -25.75
CA HIS A 519 6.04 -11.59 -25.74
C HIS A 519 6.90 -10.57 -24.97
N ILE A 520 7.89 -11.01 -24.19
CA ILE A 520 8.81 -10.09 -23.50
C ILE A 520 9.97 -9.73 -24.44
N LYS A 521 10.23 -8.42 -24.65
CA LYS A 521 11.33 -7.93 -25.49
C LYS A 521 12.16 -6.87 -24.77
N THR A 522 13.48 -6.98 -24.87
CA THR A 522 14.45 -6.02 -24.33
C THR A 522 14.69 -4.83 -25.25
N PHE A 523 14.64 -3.63 -24.69
CA PHE A 523 14.93 -2.36 -25.35
C PHE A 523 16.08 -1.62 -24.65
N ILE A 524 16.77 -0.75 -25.39
CA ILE A 524 17.80 0.18 -24.91
C ILE A 524 17.43 1.62 -25.28
N THR A 525 17.82 2.58 -24.44
CA THR A 525 17.73 4.03 -24.69
C THR A 525 19.09 4.69 -24.47
N TYR A 526 19.40 5.71 -25.29
CA TYR A 526 20.59 6.57 -25.17
C TYR A 526 20.23 8.04 -24.84
N ASN A 527 18.94 8.32 -24.61
CA ASN A 527 18.42 9.64 -24.26
C ASN A 527 17.40 9.54 -23.12
N LYS A 528 17.81 8.87 -22.03
CA LYS A 528 17.12 8.87 -20.73
C LYS A 528 15.65 8.43 -20.80
N GLY A 529 15.33 7.56 -21.75
CA GLY A 529 13.99 7.00 -21.94
C GLY A 529 13.06 7.82 -22.82
N GLN A 530 13.53 8.86 -23.52
CA GLN A 530 12.74 9.59 -24.52
C GLN A 530 12.51 8.75 -25.79
N THR A 531 13.48 7.91 -26.19
CA THR A 531 13.33 6.97 -27.30
C THR A 531 13.97 5.62 -26.96
N TRP A 532 13.34 4.54 -27.42
CA TRP A 532 13.74 3.16 -27.12
C TRP A 532 13.90 2.35 -28.41
N ALA A 533 14.90 1.47 -28.46
CA ALA A 533 15.17 0.59 -29.61
C ALA A 533 15.44 -0.85 -29.16
N LEU A 534 15.05 -1.83 -29.97
CA LEU A 534 15.43 -3.24 -29.76
C LEU A 534 16.95 -3.42 -29.88
N LEU A 535 17.51 -4.35 -29.09
CA LEU A 535 18.93 -4.72 -29.15
C LEU A 535 19.24 -5.49 -30.45
N PRO A 536 20.33 -5.14 -31.17
CA PRO A 536 20.79 -5.93 -32.31
C PRO A 536 21.39 -7.26 -31.83
N ALA A 537 21.04 -8.34 -32.53
CA ALA A 537 21.64 -9.65 -32.27
C ALA A 537 23.11 -9.72 -32.75
N PRO A 538 23.96 -10.56 -32.12
CA PRO A 538 25.31 -10.81 -32.60
C PRO A 538 25.28 -11.47 -33.99
N ALA A 539 26.21 -11.06 -34.87
CA ALA A 539 26.30 -11.60 -36.22
C ALA A 539 26.79 -13.06 -36.29
N THR A 540 27.43 -13.56 -35.22
CA THR A 540 27.95 -14.93 -35.14
C THR A 540 27.79 -15.53 -33.74
N ASP A 541 27.59 -16.84 -33.67
CA ASP A 541 27.61 -17.62 -32.41
C ASP A 541 29.04 -17.84 -31.88
N VAL A 542 29.14 -18.52 -30.72
CA VAL A 542 30.42 -18.88 -30.07
C VAL A 542 31.32 -19.76 -30.96
N SER A 543 30.72 -20.52 -31.88
CA SER A 543 31.44 -21.33 -32.88
C SER A 543 31.91 -20.53 -34.11
N GLY A 544 31.48 -19.27 -34.25
CA GLY A 544 31.79 -18.40 -35.39
C GLY A 544 30.89 -18.62 -36.61
N LYS A 545 29.77 -19.34 -36.46
CA LYS A 545 28.76 -19.53 -37.50
C LYS A 545 27.82 -18.32 -37.53
N ASN A 546 27.45 -17.88 -38.74
CA ASN A 546 26.60 -16.71 -38.97
C ASN A 546 25.17 -16.93 -38.43
N LEU A 547 24.66 -15.95 -37.67
CA LEU A 547 23.33 -15.95 -37.06
C LEU A 547 22.35 -15.06 -37.84
N HIS A 548 21.40 -15.69 -38.52
CA HIS A 548 20.38 -14.99 -39.30
C HIS A 548 19.21 -14.48 -38.42
N CYS A 549 19.48 -13.47 -37.60
CA CYS A 549 18.50 -12.78 -36.77
C CYS A 549 18.37 -11.31 -37.21
N ILE A 550 17.17 -10.87 -37.59
CA ILE A 550 16.94 -9.56 -38.21
C ILE A 550 15.78 -8.83 -37.50
N LEU A 551 16.04 -7.58 -37.14
CA LEU A 551 15.07 -6.66 -36.53
C LEU A 551 13.91 -6.32 -37.50
N PRO A 552 12.68 -6.09 -37.02
CA PRO A 552 12.22 -6.11 -35.62
C PRO A 552 11.70 -7.48 -35.14
N PHE A 553 11.71 -8.49 -36.02
CA PHE A 553 11.12 -9.81 -35.75
C PHE A 553 11.95 -10.59 -34.74
N CYS A 554 13.27 -10.64 -34.96
CA CYS A 554 14.25 -11.29 -34.10
C CYS A 554 15.25 -10.27 -33.55
N SER A 555 15.60 -10.39 -32.27
CA SER A 555 16.46 -9.47 -31.52
C SER A 555 17.26 -10.21 -30.44
N LEU A 556 18.21 -9.51 -29.82
CA LEU A 556 18.80 -9.96 -28.55
C LEU A 556 17.87 -9.58 -27.38
N HIS A 557 17.70 -10.51 -26.44
CA HIS A 557 16.88 -10.33 -25.24
C HIS A 557 17.68 -10.72 -24.00
N LEU A 558 17.60 -9.93 -22.93
CA LEU A 558 18.45 -10.02 -21.75
C LEU A 558 17.60 -10.10 -20.47
N HIS A 559 18.09 -10.86 -19.48
CA HIS A 559 17.53 -10.90 -18.14
C HIS A 559 18.08 -9.70 -17.35
N LEU A 560 17.16 -8.82 -16.89
CA LEU A 560 17.51 -7.54 -16.24
C LEU A 560 17.28 -7.54 -14.71
N GLU A 561 16.81 -8.66 -14.14
CA GLU A 561 16.53 -8.80 -12.71
C GLU A 561 17.82 -8.72 -11.89
N MET A 562 17.85 -7.89 -10.85
CA MET A 562 19.06 -7.66 -10.06
C MET A 562 19.15 -8.67 -8.90
N SER A 563 20.32 -9.28 -8.70
CA SER A 563 20.51 -10.23 -7.60
C SER A 563 20.52 -9.53 -6.24
N GLU A 564 19.71 -10.03 -5.29
CA GLU A 564 19.76 -9.64 -3.88
C GLU A 564 21.00 -10.19 -3.14
N ASN A 565 21.68 -11.21 -3.70
CA ASN A 565 22.86 -11.82 -3.08
C ASN A 565 24.16 -11.11 -3.49
N PRO A 566 24.89 -10.46 -2.56
CA PRO A 566 26.09 -9.68 -2.88
C PRO A 566 27.32 -10.53 -3.24
N TYR A 567 27.30 -11.84 -3.00
CA TYR A 567 28.43 -12.75 -3.26
C TYR A 567 28.39 -13.41 -4.64
N THR A 568 27.32 -13.18 -5.41
CA THR A 568 27.10 -13.63 -6.79
C THR A 568 26.93 -12.43 -7.70
N SER A 569 27.36 -12.49 -8.95
CA SER A 569 27.00 -11.45 -9.93
C SER A 569 25.56 -11.67 -10.41
N GLY A 570 24.78 -10.61 -10.52
CA GLY A 570 23.48 -10.67 -11.20
C GLY A 570 23.62 -10.99 -12.70
N PRO A 571 22.51 -11.36 -13.38
CA PRO A 571 22.49 -11.73 -14.80
C PRO A 571 22.84 -10.58 -15.75
N ILE A 572 22.93 -9.33 -15.27
CA ILE A 572 23.49 -8.19 -16.03
C ILE A 572 24.47 -7.39 -15.17
N THR A 573 25.62 -7.04 -15.74
CA THR A 573 26.67 -6.26 -15.07
C THR A 573 27.31 -5.19 -15.96
N SER A 574 27.57 -4.03 -15.37
CA SER A 574 28.34 -2.91 -15.91
C SER A 574 29.03 -2.16 -14.76
N LYS A 575 30.04 -1.33 -15.04
CA LYS A 575 30.81 -0.59 -14.01
C LYS A 575 31.29 0.78 -14.50
N LYS A 576 31.25 1.78 -13.61
CA LYS A 576 31.80 3.14 -13.80
C LYS A 576 33.30 3.17 -14.13
N SER A 577 34.02 2.06 -13.90
CA SER A 577 35.42 1.87 -14.26
C SER A 577 35.64 1.53 -15.74
N VAL A 578 34.66 0.94 -16.43
CA VAL A 578 34.81 0.43 -17.81
C VAL A 578 33.62 0.85 -18.70
N PRO A 579 33.44 2.16 -18.96
CA PRO A 579 32.28 2.68 -19.68
C PRO A 579 32.12 2.02 -21.07
N GLY A 580 30.87 1.65 -21.36
CA GLY A 580 30.47 0.96 -22.59
C GLY A 580 30.76 -0.54 -22.62
N ILE A 581 31.24 -1.16 -21.52
CA ILE A 581 31.21 -2.62 -21.36
C ILE A 581 29.97 -3.00 -20.54
N ILE A 582 29.16 -3.90 -21.11
CA ILE A 582 28.02 -4.53 -20.43
C ILE A 582 28.11 -6.03 -20.73
N VAL A 583 27.97 -6.86 -19.70
CA VAL A 583 27.91 -8.33 -19.83
C VAL A 583 26.56 -8.80 -19.28
N ALA A 584 25.85 -9.65 -20.02
CA ALA A 584 24.51 -10.09 -19.65
C ALA A 584 24.15 -11.51 -20.12
N THR A 585 23.43 -12.26 -19.27
CA THR A 585 22.71 -13.49 -19.61
C THR A 585 21.44 -13.15 -20.38
N GLY A 586 21.12 -13.93 -21.41
CA GLY A 586 19.96 -13.70 -22.26
C GLY A 586 19.75 -14.79 -23.30
N ASN A 587 18.99 -14.48 -24.34
CA ASN A 587 18.82 -15.35 -25.52
C ASN A 587 18.59 -14.50 -26.79
N ILE A 588 18.73 -15.14 -27.94
CA ILE A 588 18.40 -14.55 -29.25
C ILE A 588 17.07 -15.15 -29.72
N GLY A 589 16.17 -14.32 -30.24
CA GLY A 589 14.90 -14.81 -30.78
C GLY A 589 13.83 -13.72 -30.88
N ASN A 590 12.57 -14.16 -30.83
CA ASN A 590 11.40 -13.28 -30.90
C ASN A 590 10.93 -12.83 -29.51
N GLU A 591 11.41 -13.47 -28.43
CA GLU A 591 11.06 -13.16 -27.04
C GLU A 591 12.18 -13.55 -26.07
N LEU A 592 12.14 -13.00 -24.85
CA LEU A 592 12.97 -13.41 -23.72
C LEU A 592 12.53 -14.79 -23.21
N SER A 593 13.46 -15.73 -23.15
CA SER A 593 13.25 -17.12 -22.78
C SER A 593 14.09 -17.52 -21.57
N SER A 594 13.58 -18.42 -20.73
CA SER A 594 14.33 -19.12 -19.68
C SER A 594 15.05 -20.38 -20.19
N THR A 595 14.82 -20.76 -21.44
CA THR A 595 15.47 -21.88 -22.13
C THR A 595 16.36 -21.37 -23.27
N ASN A 596 17.45 -22.10 -23.58
CA ASN A 596 18.49 -21.66 -24.52
C ASN A 596 19.11 -20.32 -24.11
N LEU A 597 19.49 -20.22 -22.82
CA LEU A 597 20.26 -19.10 -22.31
C LEU A 597 21.68 -19.12 -22.90
N GLY A 598 22.26 -17.94 -23.04
CA GLY A 598 23.68 -17.73 -23.33
C GLY A 598 24.13 -16.39 -22.77
N MET A 599 25.44 -16.17 -22.71
CA MET A 599 25.99 -14.88 -22.27
C MET A 599 26.50 -14.04 -23.42
N PHE A 600 26.20 -12.75 -23.33
CA PHE A 600 26.50 -11.74 -24.33
C PHE A 600 27.28 -10.58 -23.71
N ILE A 601 28.17 -9.99 -24.50
CA ILE A 601 28.94 -8.82 -24.10
C ILE A 601 28.97 -7.79 -25.24
N THR A 602 28.79 -6.53 -24.88
CA THR A 602 29.14 -5.37 -25.70
C THR A 602 30.40 -4.69 -25.15
N SER A 603 31.15 -4.03 -26.01
CA SER A 603 32.28 -3.17 -25.63
C SER A 603 32.17 -1.73 -26.15
N ASP A 604 31.04 -1.42 -26.82
CA ASP A 604 30.72 -0.17 -27.50
C ASP A 604 29.33 0.39 -27.09
N ALA A 605 28.93 0.14 -25.83
CA ALA A 605 27.69 0.63 -25.23
C ALA A 605 26.38 0.06 -25.81
N GLY A 606 26.43 -1.10 -26.47
CA GLY A 606 25.24 -1.82 -26.95
C GLY A 606 24.95 -1.66 -28.44
N ASN A 607 25.85 -0.99 -29.18
CA ASN A 607 25.78 -0.89 -30.64
C ASN A 607 26.11 -2.24 -31.30
N SER A 608 27.10 -2.96 -30.80
CA SER A 608 27.42 -4.33 -31.19
C SER A 608 27.54 -5.27 -29.99
N TRP A 609 27.03 -6.49 -30.17
CA TRP A 609 27.07 -7.57 -29.18
C TRP A 609 27.82 -8.76 -29.77
N ARG A 610 28.52 -9.51 -28.91
CA ARG A 610 29.08 -10.83 -29.20
C ARG A 610 28.61 -11.82 -28.15
N GLN A 611 28.26 -13.04 -28.57
CA GLN A 611 28.07 -14.15 -27.63
C GLN A 611 29.46 -14.62 -27.14
N ILE A 612 29.55 -15.01 -25.87
CA ILE A 612 30.79 -15.48 -25.23
C ILE A 612 30.67 -16.88 -24.64
N PHE A 613 29.48 -17.28 -24.18
CA PHE A 613 29.21 -18.61 -23.64
C PHE A 613 27.79 -19.07 -24.01
N ASP A 614 27.58 -20.39 -24.04
CA ASP A 614 26.28 -21.07 -24.24
C ASP A 614 25.67 -21.55 -22.91
N GLU A 615 26.28 -21.19 -21.78
CA GLU A 615 25.83 -21.45 -20.41
C GLU A 615 25.99 -20.16 -19.58
N GLU A 616 25.37 -20.10 -18.40
CA GLU A 616 25.48 -18.95 -17.49
C GLU A 616 26.76 -19.02 -16.64
N TYR A 617 27.50 -17.90 -16.57
CA TYR A 617 28.67 -17.75 -15.70
C TYR A 617 28.51 -16.48 -14.86
N ASN A 618 28.93 -16.54 -13.61
CA ASN A 618 29.14 -15.35 -12.81
C ASN A 618 30.34 -14.54 -13.35
N ILE A 619 30.26 -13.21 -13.36
CA ILE A 619 31.23 -12.29 -13.95
C ILE A 619 31.74 -11.25 -12.93
N TRP A 620 33.07 -11.09 -12.85
CA TRP A 620 33.73 -10.02 -12.10
C TRP A 620 34.76 -9.27 -12.96
N PHE A 621 34.91 -7.97 -12.66
CA PHE A 621 35.82 -7.06 -13.36
C PHE A 621 37.11 -6.89 -12.52
N LEU A 622 38.25 -7.35 -13.04
CA LEU A 622 39.57 -7.25 -12.39
C LEU A 622 40.27 -5.95 -12.80
N ASP A 623 41.09 -5.36 -11.92
CA ASP A 623 41.93 -4.16 -12.23
C ASP A 623 41.13 -3.08 -12.99
N ASN A 624 40.03 -2.59 -12.39
CA ASN A 624 39.16 -1.57 -12.98
C ASN A 624 38.69 -1.86 -14.44
N GLY A 625 38.53 -3.15 -14.79
CA GLY A 625 38.15 -3.58 -16.14
C GLY A 625 39.32 -3.98 -17.03
N GLY A 626 40.50 -4.21 -16.47
CA GLY A 626 41.65 -4.76 -17.17
C GLY A 626 41.40 -6.18 -17.70
N ALA A 627 40.82 -7.06 -16.89
CA ALA A 627 40.40 -8.39 -17.31
C ALA A 627 39.02 -8.75 -16.76
N LEU A 628 38.34 -9.69 -17.42
CA LEU A 628 37.09 -10.27 -16.96
C LEU A 628 37.33 -11.68 -16.43
N LEU A 629 36.87 -11.93 -15.21
CA LEU A 629 36.81 -13.26 -14.60
C LEU A 629 35.40 -13.84 -14.81
N ALA A 630 35.32 -15.04 -15.39
CA ALA A 630 34.08 -15.80 -15.53
C ALA A 630 34.17 -17.15 -14.79
N VAL A 631 33.13 -17.48 -14.02
CA VAL A 631 33.02 -18.72 -13.24
C VAL A 631 31.65 -19.35 -13.47
N LEU A 632 31.60 -20.59 -13.94
CA LEU A 632 30.36 -21.28 -14.32
C LEU A 632 29.34 -21.27 -13.18
N HIS A 633 28.10 -20.86 -13.46
CA HIS A 633 26.99 -20.94 -12.51
C HIS A 633 26.41 -22.37 -12.56
N ALA A 634 26.88 -23.25 -11.67
CA ALA A 634 26.47 -24.65 -11.65
C ALA A 634 26.25 -25.18 -10.22
N ALA A 635 25.23 -26.01 -10.06
CA ALA A 635 25.00 -26.83 -8.85
C ALA A 635 25.96 -28.03 -8.73
N MET A 636 27.04 -28.05 -9.53
CA MET A 636 28.05 -29.11 -9.59
C MET A 636 29.42 -28.50 -9.24
N PRO A 637 30.33 -29.25 -8.61
CA PRO A 637 31.56 -28.67 -8.09
C PRO A 637 32.56 -28.38 -9.22
N ILE A 638 33.12 -27.19 -9.22
CA ILE A 638 33.98 -26.65 -10.28
C ILE A 638 35.43 -26.48 -9.81
N ARG A 639 36.37 -26.51 -10.77
CA ARG A 639 37.81 -26.33 -10.50
C ARG A 639 38.51 -25.36 -11.45
N GLN A 640 37.79 -24.83 -12.44
CA GLN A 640 38.30 -23.96 -13.49
C GLN A 640 37.53 -22.64 -13.52
N LEU A 641 38.26 -21.58 -13.85
CA LEU A 641 37.74 -20.27 -14.19
C LEU A 641 38.19 -19.90 -15.61
N CYS A 642 37.47 -18.98 -16.23
CA CYS A 642 37.82 -18.42 -17.53
C CYS A 642 38.22 -16.94 -17.35
N LEU A 643 39.29 -16.52 -18.02
CA LEU A 643 39.83 -15.16 -17.96
C LEU A 643 39.88 -14.56 -19.37
N ASP A 644 39.29 -13.39 -19.59
CA ASP A 644 39.48 -12.61 -20.84
C ASP A 644 40.31 -11.35 -20.57
N GLU A 645 41.44 -11.24 -21.25
CA GLU A 645 42.30 -10.04 -21.29
C GLU A 645 41.90 -9.06 -22.42
N GLY A 646 40.78 -9.34 -23.10
CA GLY A 646 40.22 -8.59 -24.22
C GLY A 646 40.47 -9.21 -25.61
N LYS A 647 40.78 -10.52 -25.68
CA LYS A 647 41.12 -11.21 -26.95
C LYS A 647 40.54 -12.62 -27.05
N LYS A 648 40.51 -13.35 -25.95
CA LYS A 648 40.03 -14.74 -25.86
C LYS A 648 39.87 -15.11 -24.38
N TRP A 649 38.92 -15.99 -24.11
CA TRP A 649 38.80 -16.64 -22.81
C TRP A 649 39.84 -17.75 -22.69
N ASP A 650 40.75 -17.63 -21.72
CA ASP A 650 41.69 -18.68 -21.33
C ASP A 650 41.23 -19.37 -20.04
N ARG A 651 41.33 -20.71 -20.00
CA ARG A 651 40.95 -21.52 -18.83
C ARG A 651 42.12 -21.68 -17.87
N HIS A 652 41.92 -21.30 -16.62
CA HIS A 652 42.86 -21.54 -15.51
C HIS A 652 42.21 -22.43 -14.46
N SER A 653 42.98 -23.34 -13.87
CA SER A 653 42.52 -24.15 -12.73
C SER A 653 42.84 -23.43 -11.43
N PHE A 654 41.82 -23.14 -10.60
CA PHE A 654 42.00 -22.45 -9.31
C PHE A 654 42.13 -23.41 -8.11
N SER A 655 41.84 -24.69 -8.31
CA SER A 655 41.91 -25.72 -7.27
C SER A 655 42.35 -27.07 -7.87
N LEU A 656 43.02 -27.88 -7.05
CA LEU A 656 43.31 -29.28 -7.35
C LEU A 656 42.05 -30.18 -7.19
N VAL A 657 41.13 -29.78 -6.30
CA VAL A 657 39.90 -30.51 -5.97
C VAL A 657 38.68 -29.66 -6.34
N PRO A 658 37.68 -30.21 -7.06
CA PRO A 658 36.45 -29.48 -7.36
C PRO A 658 35.75 -28.94 -6.10
N LEU A 659 35.28 -27.69 -6.18
CA LEU A 659 34.66 -26.93 -5.11
C LEU A 659 33.22 -26.55 -5.52
N TYR A 660 32.24 -26.78 -4.65
CA TYR A 660 30.95 -26.09 -4.74
C TYR A 660 31.17 -24.66 -4.27
N VAL A 661 31.02 -23.68 -5.17
CA VAL A 661 31.29 -22.27 -4.89
C VAL A 661 29.99 -21.62 -4.41
N ASP A 662 29.92 -21.33 -3.11
CA ASP A 662 28.77 -20.65 -2.49
C ASP A 662 28.83 -19.12 -2.72
N GLY A 663 30.01 -18.58 -3.01
CA GLY A 663 30.18 -17.19 -3.43
C GLY A 663 31.63 -16.78 -3.64
N VAL A 664 31.82 -15.54 -4.12
CA VAL A 664 33.15 -14.95 -4.34
C VAL A 664 33.22 -13.56 -3.70
N LEU A 665 34.24 -13.37 -2.88
CA LEU A 665 34.57 -12.12 -2.23
C LEU A 665 35.68 -11.40 -3.02
N MET A 666 35.45 -10.12 -3.32
CA MET A 666 36.43 -9.21 -3.95
C MET A 666 36.35 -7.86 -3.22
N GLU A 667 37.50 -7.24 -2.94
CA GLU A 667 37.53 -5.92 -2.30
C GLU A 667 37.19 -4.81 -3.33
N PRO A 668 36.07 -4.08 -3.19
CA PRO A 668 35.68 -3.10 -4.21
C PRO A 668 36.64 -1.91 -4.30
N GLU A 669 37.04 -1.56 -5.53
CA GLU A 669 37.74 -0.33 -5.89
C GLU A 669 39.13 -0.13 -5.22
N SER A 670 39.73 -1.21 -4.72
CA SER A 670 41.06 -1.23 -4.10
C SER A 670 42.19 -1.57 -5.09
N ASP A 671 43.43 -1.26 -4.70
CA ASP A 671 44.66 -1.72 -5.38
C ASP A 671 44.99 -3.20 -5.05
N ASN A 672 44.16 -3.89 -4.26
CA ASN A 672 44.42 -5.26 -3.82
C ASN A 672 43.96 -6.26 -4.87
N HIS A 673 44.94 -6.87 -5.55
CA HIS A 673 44.76 -7.81 -6.64
C HIS A 673 44.39 -9.22 -6.14
N ILE A 674 43.38 -9.32 -5.26
CA ILE A 674 43.05 -10.54 -4.52
C ILE A 674 41.55 -10.85 -4.66
N ILE A 675 41.26 -12.14 -4.85
CA ILE A 675 39.90 -12.69 -4.93
C ILE A 675 39.83 -13.89 -3.99
N THR A 676 38.79 -13.98 -3.18
CA THR A 676 38.59 -15.12 -2.27
C THR A 676 37.30 -15.83 -2.60
N PHE A 677 37.41 -17.00 -3.22
CA PHE A 677 36.29 -17.93 -3.39
C PHE A 677 36.01 -18.58 -2.03
N PHE A 678 34.74 -18.74 -1.67
CA PHE A 678 34.34 -19.52 -0.51
C PHE A 678 33.30 -20.57 -0.90
N GLY A 679 33.34 -21.71 -0.23
CA GLY A 679 32.56 -22.86 -0.64
C GLY A 679 32.83 -24.11 0.18
N HIS A 680 32.47 -25.26 -0.37
CA HIS A 680 32.68 -26.57 0.26
C HIS A 680 33.08 -27.64 -0.78
N PHE A 681 33.90 -28.63 -0.40
CA PHE A 681 34.23 -29.76 -1.29
C PHE A 681 33.09 -30.80 -1.37
N SER A 682 32.21 -30.82 -0.37
CA SER A 682 31.02 -31.66 -0.28
C SER A 682 30.06 -31.05 0.73
N HIS A 683 28.74 -31.29 0.63
CA HIS A 683 27.73 -30.73 1.56
C HIS A 683 27.86 -31.23 3.04
N ARG A 684 28.96 -31.90 3.38
CA ARG A 684 29.36 -32.34 4.73
C ARG A 684 30.85 -32.08 5.03
N SER A 685 31.54 -31.32 4.18
CA SER A 685 32.93 -30.90 4.42
C SER A 685 32.97 -29.56 5.15
N GLU A 686 34.05 -29.32 5.87
CA GLU A 686 34.39 -27.99 6.42
C GLU A 686 34.43 -26.92 5.31
N TRP A 687 34.06 -25.68 5.66
CA TRP A 687 34.14 -24.53 4.75
C TRP A 687 35.57 -24.33 4.22
N GLN A 688 35.68 -24.15 2.92
CA GLN A 688 36.94 -23.95 2.20
C GLN A 688 36.99 -22.53 1.65
N LEU A 689 38.14 -21.87 1.78
CA LEU A 689 38.43 -20.61 1.13
C LEU A 689 39.61 -20.78 0.20
N ILE A 690 39.49 -20.27 -1.02
CA ILE A 690 40.56 -20.25 -2.02
C ILE A 690 40.83 -18.80 -2.39
N LYS A 691 41.93 -18.28 -1.83
CA LYS A 691 42.51 -16.99 -2.19
C LYS A 691 43.27 -17.12 -3.49
N ILE A 692 43.05 -16.20 -4.41
CA ILE A 692 43.76 -16.07 -5.69
C ILE A 692 44.37 -14.67 -5.73
N ASP A 693 45.70 -14.57 -5.78
CA ASP A 693 46.41 -13.34 -6.13
C ASP A 693 46.57 -13.27 -7.66
N TYR A 694 45.99 -12.24 -8.26
CA TYR A 694 46.02 -11.98 -9.71
C TYR A 694 46.97 -10.85 -10.11
N LYS A 695 47.82 -10.36 -9.20
CA LYS A 695 48.85 -9.34 -9.48
C LYS A 695 49.83 -9.78 -10.57
N GLY A 696 50.07 -11.09 -10.67
CA GLY A 696 50.84 -11.71 -11.75
C GLY A 696 50.30 -11.45 -13.16
N LEU A 697 49.01 -11.13 -13.31
CA LEU A 697 48.42 -10.74 -14.61
C LEU A 697 48.95 -9.38 -15.10
N PHE A 698 49.23 -8.42 -14.20
CA PHE A 698 49.44 -7.01 -14.55
C PHE A 698 50.83 -6.52 -14.14
N SER A 699 51.84 -7.07 -14.81
CA SER A 699 53.29 -6.89 -14.53
C SER A 699 53.83 -5.45 -14.37
N ARG A 700 53.12 -4.42 -14.83
CA ARG A 700 53.54 -3.01 -14.79
C ARG A 700 52.33 -2.07 -14.80
N ARG A 701 52.52 -0.78 -14.49
CA ARG A 701 51.50 0.26 -14.75
C ARG A 701 51.39 0.55 -16.26
N CYS A 702 50.22 1.00 -16.71
CA CYS A 702 50.01 1.41 -18.09
C CYS A 702 50.73 2.72 -18.42
N MET A 703 51.13 2.86 -19.68
CA MET A 703 51.68 4.08 -20.30
C MET A 703 50.78 4.51 -21.46
N ASP A 704 50.94 5.72 -22.01
CA ASP A 704 50.04 6.27 -23.04
C ASP A 704 49.83 5.34 -24.25
N GLY A 705 50.89 4.62 -24.67
CA GLY A 705 50.83 3.62 -25.75
C GLY A 705 49.98 2.38 -25.46
N ASP A 706 49.60 2.12 -24.21
CA ASP A 706 48.69 1.05 -23.80
C ASP A 706 47.21 1.44 -23.91
N TYR A 707 46.89 2.70 -24.20
CA TYR A 707 45.52 3.18 -24.27
C TYR A 707 45.03 3.38 -25.71
N GLN A 708 43.72 3.29 -25.89
CA GLN A 708 43.00 3.60 -27.11
C GLN A 708 41.80 4.51 -26.80
N THR A 709 41.56 5.51 -27.64
CA THR A 709 40.37 6.35 -27.56
C THR A 709 39.19 5.64 -28.21
N TRP A 710 38.07 5.53 -27.51
CA TRP A 710 36.77 5.09 -28.04
C TRP A 710 35.77 6.25 -27.94
N SER A 711 35.03 6.52 -29.01
CA SER A 711 34.01 7.56 -29.02
C SER A 711 32.63 6.94 -28.78
N LEU A 712 31.89 7.46 -27.79
CA LEU A 712 30.50 7.10 -27.59
C LEU A 712 29.67 7.57 -28.79
N HIS A 713 28.76 6.71 -29.24
CA HIS A 713 27.85 6.97 -30.35
C HIS A 713 26.63 6.05 -30.24
N ASN A 714 25.56 6.42 -30.94
CA ASN A 714 24.36 5.61 -31.12
C ASN A 714 24.12 5.47 -32.63
N LYS A 715 24.35 4.26 -33.20
CA LYS A 715 24.14 3.98 -34.64
C LYS A 715 24.75 5.06 -35.55
N GLU A 716 26.08 5.18 -35.45
CA GLU A 716 26.94 6.21 -36.09
C GLU A 716 26.80 7.65 -35.55
N GLU A 717 25.71 8.00 -34.86
CA GLU A 717 25.48 9.36 -34.35
C GLU A 717 26.34 9.63 -33.08
N GLN A 718 27.37 10.47 -33.23
CA GLN A 718 28.40 10.73 -32.21
C GLN A 718 27.98 11.68 -31.07
N CYS A 719 26.75 12.20 -31.10
CA CYS A 719 26.26 13.10 -30.07
C CYS A 719 25.27 12.37 -29.16
N VAL A 720 25.65 12.13 -27.91
CA VAL A 720 24.81 11.45 -26.92
C VAL A 720 24.68 12.37 -25.70
N MET A 721 23.45 12.58 -25.22
CA MET A 721 23.14 13.56 -24.16
C MET A 721 23.74 14.96 -24.41
N GLY A 722 23.78 15.39 -25.69
CA GLY A 722 24.30 16.69 -26.10
C GLY A 722 25.82 16.81 -26.17
N GLU A 723 26.58 15.72 -25.98
CA GLU A 723 28.04 15.73 -25.98
C GLU A 723 28.66 14.69 -26.93
N LYS A 724 29.83 15.03 -27.48
CA LYS A 724 30.74 14.08 -28.13
C LYS A 724 31.78 13.58 -27.13
N GLN A 725 31.42 12.52 -26.40
CA GLN A 725 32.25 11.95 -25.36
C GLN A 725 33.25 10.94 -25.94
N LYS A 726 34.55 11.19 -25.74
CA LYS A 726 35.63 10.26 -26.06
C LYS A 726 36.24 9.74 -24.76
N TYR A 727 36.21 8.43 -24.58
CA TYR A 727 36.75 7.73 -23.42
C TYR A 727 38.10 7.11 -23.76
N MET A 728 39.01 7.06 -22.79
CA MET A 728 40.29 6.36 -22.93
C MET A 728 40.18 4.96 -22.29
N LYS A 729 40.23 3.92 -23.13
CA LYS A 729 40.10 2.50 -22.72
C LYS A 729 41.47 1.82 -22.85
N ARG A 730 41.76 0.80 -22.02
CA ARG A 730 42.97 -0.03 -22.16
C ARG A 730 42.92 -0.78 -23.50
N ARG A 731 44.06 -0.91 -24.20
CA ARG A 731 44.15 -1.71 -25.43
C ARG A 731 43.93 -3.19 -25.09
N PRO A 732 43.08 -3.90 -25.86
CA PRO A 732 42.80 -5.30 -25.57
C PRO A 732 44.07 -6.17 -25.63
N GLY A 733 44.29 -6.96 -24.59
CA GLY A 733 45.47 -7.80 -24.39
C GLY A 733 46.78 -7.07 -24.04
N ASN A 734 46.74 -5.82 -23.57
CA ASN A 734 47.89 -5.17 -22.92
C ASN A 734 47.82 -5.39 -21.40
N ARG A 735 48.79 -6.11 -20.84
CA ARG A 735 48.86 -6.50 -19.42
C ARG A 735 49.47 -5.40 -18.55
N CYS A 736 48.67 -4.40 -18.18
CA CYS A 736 49.14 -3.30 -17.33
C CYS A 736 48.07 -2.75 -16.38
N MET A 737 48.46 -2.47 -15.13
CA MET A 737 47.59 -1.90 -14.08
C MET A 737 47.12 -0.50 -14.48
N LEU A 738 45.82 -0.23 -14.29
CA LEU A 738 45.24 1.10 -14.44
C LEU A 738 45.54 1.96 -13.20
N ALA A 739 45.74 3.26 -13.38
CA ALA A 739 45.94 4.20 -12.25
C ALA A 739 44.59 4.60 -11.64
N GLN A 740 44.53 4.70 -10.32
CA GLN A 740 43.27 4.93 -9.57
C GLN A 740 42.64 6.30 -9.92
N ASP A 741 43.44 7.37 -9.97
CA ASP A 741 43.01 8.75 -10.28
C ASP A 741 42.83 9.05 -11.79
N TYR A 742 42.80 8.03 -12.65
CA TYR A 742 42.87 8.21 -14.10
C TYR A 742 41.56 8.76 -14.70
N SER A 743 41.63 9.95 -15.32
CA SER A 743 40.49 10.60 -15.99
C SER A 743 40.05 9.81 -17.24
N ARG A 744 39.03 8.96 -17.07
CA ARG A 744 38.52 8.03 -18.10
C ARG A 744 37.90 8.72 -19.31
N ILE A 745 37.43 9.96 -19.15
CA ILE A 745 36.98 10.82 -20.25
C ILE A 745 38.20 11.60 -20.75
N TYR A 746 38.60 11.35 -22.00
CA TYR A 746 39.70 12.03 -22.68
C TYR A 746 39.30 13.42 -23.19
N SER A 747 38.09 13.51 -23.75
CA SER A 747 37.48 14.78 -24.16
C SER A 747 35.96 14.66 -24.08
N SER A 748 35.30 15.70 -23.58
CA SER A 748 33.89 15.93 -23.90
C SER A 748 33.74 17.27 -24.62
N GLU A 749 33.08 17.25 -25.78
CA GLU A 749 32.83 18.41 -26.62
C GLU A 749 31.31 18.58 -26.79
N PRO A 750 30.67 19.64 -26.24
CA PRO A 750 29.23 19.82 -26.35
C PRO A 750 28.80 20.19 -27.78
N CYS A 751 27.80 19.47 -28.29
CA CYS A 751 27.19 19.61 -29.62
C CYS A 751 26.27 20.84 -29.70
N PRO A 752 25.93 21.34 -30.90
CA PRO A 752 24.72 22.14 -31.08
C PRO A 752 23.46 21.28 -30.85
N CYS A 753 22.45 21.80 -30.14
CA CYS A 753 21.24 21.06 -29.80
C CYS A 753 20.41 20.66 -31.04
N ASN A 754 19.98 19.40 -31.10
CA ASN A 754 19.08 18.85 -32.11
C ASN A 754 17.69 18.51 -31.50
N SER A 755 16.82 17.81 -32.22
CA SER A 755 15.48 17.40 -31.73
C SER A 755 15.48 16.12 -30.87
N TYR A 756 16.61 15.44 -30.75
CA TYR A 756 16.83 14.27 -29.89
C TYR A 756 17.18 14.70 -28.46
N ASP A 757 17.70 15.92 -28.27
CA ASP A 757 18.02 16.55 -26.98
C ASP A 757 16.79 17.11 -26.21
N PHE A 758 15.59 17.07 -26.79
CA PHE A 758 14.35 17.57 -26.20
C PHE A 758 13.23 16.51 -26.14
N GLU A 759 12.72 16.30 -24.93
CA GLU A 759 11.52 15.51 -24.65
C GLU A 759 10.26 16.37 -24.73
N CYS A 760 9.09 15.74 -24.83
CA CYS A 760 7.82 16.47 -24.79
C CYS A 760 7.53 16.92 -23.37
N ASP A 761 6.96 18.12 -23.22
CA ASP A 761 6.59 18.64 -21.90
C ASP A 761 5.25 18.05 -21.42
N TYR A 762 4.91 18.26 -20.15
CA TYR A 762 3.68 17.73 -19.55
C TYR A 762 2.43 18.16 -20.32
N GLY A 763 1.61 17.18 -20.70
CA GLY A 763 0.43 17.40 -21.54
C GLY A 763 0.71 17.48 -23.05
N TRP A 764 1.93 17.18 -23.48
CA TRP A 764 2.29 17.04 -24.89
C TRP A 764 2.74 15.61 -25.17
N GLU A 765 2.27 15.07 -26.28
CA GLU A 765 2.48 13.68 -26.70
C GLU A 765 3.23 13.66 -28.04
N ARG A 766 4.20 12.75 -28.20
CA ARG A 766 5.01 12.66 -29.42
C ARG A 766 4.24 11.94 -30.52
N GLN A 767 3.97 12.66 -31.61
CA GLN A 767 3.29 12.14 -32.78
C GLN A 767 4.22 11.31 -33.67
N ALA A 768 3.64 10.57 -34.62
CA ALA A 768 4.36 9.71 -35.56
C ALA A 768 5.34 10.47 -36.48
N ASP A 769 5.21 11.80 -36.61
CA ASP A 769 6.17 12.67 -37.32
C ASP A 769 7.36 13.12 -36.43
N GLY A 770 7.44 12.62 -35.21
CA GLY A 770 8.47 12.92 -34.22
C GLY A 770 8.26 14.21 -33.43
N LYS A 771 7.26 15.04 -33.76
CA LYS A 771 6.97 16.30 -33.05
C LYS A 771 6.10 16.06 -31.82
N CYS A 772 6.26 16.92 -30.81
CA CYS A 772 5.33 17.01 -29.70
C CYS A 772 4.13 17.87 -30.10
N SER A 773 2.91 17.37 -29.91
CA SER A 773 1.64 18.11 -30.04
C SER A 773 0.91 18.10 -28.70
N PRO A 774 0.00 19.06 -28.40
CA PRO A 774 -0.77 18.99 -27.17
C PRO A 774 -1.66 17.75 -27.21
N ALA A 775 -1.73 17.03 -26.10
CA ALA A 775 -2.63 15.91 -25.94
C ALA A 775 -4.09 16.39 -25.95
N PHE A 776 -5.03 15.54 -26.39
CA PHE A 776 -6.46 15.91 -26.50
C PHE A 776 -7.06 16.41 -25.17
N TRP A 777 -6.48 16.01 -24.04
CA TRP A 777 -6.91 16.31 -22.68
C TRP A 777 -6.28 17.59 -22.09
N PHE A 778 -5.31 18.19 -22.81
CA PHE A 778 -4.47 19.28 -22.34
C PHE A 778 -4.68 20.55 -23.18
N ASN A 779 -4.87 21.69 -22.51
CA ASN A 779 -5.00 22.99 -23.17
C ASN A 779 -3.77 23.86 -22.84
N PRO A 780 -2.84 24.11 -23.78
CA PRO A 780 -1.66 24.95 -23.56
C PRO A 780 -1.99 26.36 -23.05
N ASN A 781 -3.14 26.92 -23.46
CA ASN A 781 -3.56 28.26 -23.02
C ASN A 781 -4.09 28.26 -21.58
N GLY A 782 -4.41 27.09 -21.01
CA GLY A 782 -4.85 26.95 -19.62
C GLY A 782 -3.72 27.09 -18.60
N VAL A 783 -2.48 26.74 -18.96
CA VAL A 783 -1.37 26.49 -18.01
C VAL A 783 -0.58 27.76 -17.63
N ALA A 784 -1.10 28.95 -17.96
CA ALA A 784 -0.65 30.18 -17.32
C ALA A 784 -0.93 30.10 -15.80
N LYS A 785 0.11 29.88 -14.98
CA LYS A 785 0.01 29.78 -13.52
C LYS A 785 -0.58 31.07 -12.93
N SER A 786 -1.29 30.97 -11.81
CA SER A 786 -1.69 32.17 -11.06
C SER A 786 -0.41 32.87 -10.57
N CYS A 787 -0.18 34.08 -11.05
CA CYS A 787 1.02 34.86 -10.78
C CYS A 787 0.67 36.35 -10.70
N SER A 788 1.40 37.10 -9.89
CA SER A 788 1.14 38.52 -9.69
C SER A 788 1.40 39.35 -10.96
N SER A 789 0.68 40.46 -11.09
CA SER A 789 0.57 41.29 -12.30
C SER A 789 1.84 42.05 -12.73
N SER A 790 2.99 41.74 -12.13
CA SER A 790 4.32 42.26 -12.49
C SER A 790 5.32 41.17 -12.91
N GLN A 791 4.91 39.90 -12.88
CA GLN A 791 5.76 38.76 -13.24
C GLN A 791 5.60 38.36 -14.72
N SER A 792 6.56 37.59 -15.23
CA SER A 792 6.46 36.89 -16.51
C SER A 792 6.88 35.44 -16.33
N PHE A 793 6.04 34.49 -16.70
CA PHE A 793 6.39 33.07 -16.65
C PHE A 793 6.97 32.60 -17.99
N LEU A 794 7.75 31.52 -17.94
CA LEU A 794 8.21 30.81 -19.12
C LEU A 794 7.11 29.83 -19.54
N ASN A 795 6.39 30.14 -20.62
CA ASN A 795 5.40 29.22 -21.18
C ASN A 795 6.09 28.20 -22.09
N SER A 796 5.72 26.94 -21.95
CA SER A 796 6.27 25.84 -22.75
C SER A 796 5.88 25.96 -24.22
N THR A 797 6.77 25.56 -25.13
CA THR A 797 6.42 25.34 -26.54
C THR A 797 6.01 23.90 -26.82
N GLY A 798 5.84 23.09 -25.78
CA GLY A 798 5.56 21.65 -25.85
C GLY A 798 6.79 20.75 -25.77
N TYR A 799 7.97 21.36 -25.60
CA TYR A 799 9.25 20.70 -25.50
C TYR A 799 9.96 21.17 -24.24
N ARG A 800 10.68 20.26 -23.58
CA ARG A 800 11.64 20.58 -22.51
C ARG A 800 12.96 19.85 -22.78
N LYS A 801 14.07 20.48 -22.42
CA LYS A 801 15.41 19.90 -22.60
C LYS A 801 15.57 18.70 -21.67
N VAL A 802 16.09 17.57 -22.15
CA VAL A 802 16.33 16.39 -21.32
C VAL A 802 17.33 16.78 -20.20
N LEU A 803 17.03 16.45 -18.94
CA LEU A 803 17.88 16.88 -17.83
C LEU A 803 19.19 16.09 -17.82
N SER A 804 20.28 16.79 -17.50
CA SER A 804 21.68 16.37 -17.71
C SER A 804 22.13 16.29 -19.18
N ASN A 805 21.37 16.84 -20.14
CA ASN A 805 21.85 17.07 -21.51
C ASN A 805 22.61 18.40 -21.62
N ASN A 806 23.85 18.34 -22.13
CA ASN A 806 24.79 19.48 -22.15
C ASN A 806 24.93 20.15 -23.54
N CYS A 807 23.99 19.95 -24.47
CA CYS A 807 24.05 20.60 -25.79
C CYS A 807 24.01 22.14 -25.70
N LYS A 808 24.69 22.80 -26.64
CA LYS A 808 24.72 24.25 -26.86
C LYS A 808 23.53 24.71 -27.70
N GLU A 809 22.86 25.75 -27.22
CA GLU A 809 21.61 26.26 -27.80
C GLU A 809 21.87 27.27 -28.93
N GLU A 810 22.25 26.76 -30.10
CA GLU A 810 22.50 27.57 -31.29
C GLU A 810 21.21 27.83 -32.10
N GLY A 811 20.63 29.03 -31.95
CA GLY A 811 19.76 29.68 -32.94
C GLY A 811 18.31 29.18 -33.08
N ARG A 812 17.88 28.10 -32.41
CA ARG A 812 16.51 27.55 -32.56
C ARG A 812 15.53 27.97 -31.46
N ASN A 813 14.91 29.13 -31.63
CA ASN A 813 13.80 29.68 -30.80
C ASN A 813 12.48 28.86 -30.81
N VAL A 814 12.53 27.58 -31.19
CA VAL A 814 11.36 26.68 -31.31
C VAL A 814 11.20 25.82 -30.05
N TYR A 815 12.30 25.29 -29.52
CA TYR A 815 12.30 24.42 -28.33
C TYR A 815 12.47 25.18 -27.01
N LEU A 816 12.81 26.47 -27.09
CA LEU A 816 12.97 27.33 -25.92
C LEU A 816 11.61 27.86 -25.44
N PRO A 817 11.32 27.79 -24.13
CA PRO A 817 10.06 28.30 -23.58
C PRO A 817 10.01 29.83 -23.70
N LYS A 818 8.83 30.34 -24.07
CA LYS A 818 8.63 31.76 -24.39
C LYS A 818 8.22 32.51 -23.13
N ARG A 819 8.87 33.64 -22.84
CA ARG A 819 8.40 34.54 -21.77
C ARG A 819 7.04 35.12 -22.15
N VAL A 820 6.03 34.86 -21.33
CA VAL A 820 4.69 35.43 -21.45
C VAL A 820 4.44 36.27 -20.20
N ALA A 821 3.97 37.50 -20.39
CA ALA A 821 3.57 38.37 -19.27
C ALA A 821 2.34 37.76 -18.58
N CYS A 822 2.33 37.76 -17.25
CA CYS A 822 1.21 37.21 -16.49
C CYS A 822 -0.04 38.09 -16.69
N GLN A 823 -0.99 37.63 -17.51
CA GLN A 823 -2.32 38.22 -17.54
C GLN A 823 -3.12 37.73 -16.32
N PRO A 824 -3.84 38.63 -15.62
CA PRO A 824 -4.78 38.20 -14.60
C PRO A 824 -5.85 37.27 -15.23
N LYS A 825 -6.32 36.31 -14.45
CA LYS A 825 -7.43 35.40 -14.78
C LYS A 825 -8.63 35.69 -13.89
N SER A 826 -9.82 35.35 -14.34
CA SER A 826 -10.96 35.16 -13.44
C SER A 826 -10.64 34.06 -12.41
N PRO A 827 -11.26 34.08 -11.22
CA PRO A 827 -11.16 32.97 -10.27
C PRO A 827 -11.70 31.69 -10.92
N GLN A 828 -11.00 30.57 -10.77
CA GLN A 828 -11.44 29.25 -11.23
C GLN A 828 -10.86 28.14 -10.35
N GLY A 829 -11.69 27.14 -10.02
CA GLY A 829 -11.31 26.02 -9.17
C GLY A 829 -11.34 26.41 -7.68
N LEU A 830 -12.40 27.10 -7.27
CA LEU A 830 -12.65 27.40 -5.86
C LEU A 830 -13.13 26.15 -5.12
N HIS A 831 -12.39 25.74 -4.10
CA HIS A 831 -12.68 24.60 -3.25
C HIS A 831 -12.86 25.04 -1.80
N LEU A 832 -13.96 24.58 -1.18
CA LEU A 832 -14.32 24.82 0.22
C LEU A 832 -14.40 23.49 0.97
N SER A 833 -13.68 23.37 2.09
CA SER A 833 -13.69 22.16 2.94
C SER A 833 -13.51 22.52 4.42
N THR A 834 -13.93 21.65 5.33
CA THR A 834 -13.58 21.77 6.76
C THR A 834 -12.13 21.29 7.00
N SER A 835 -11.50 21.77 8.08
CA SER A 835 -10.12 21.43 8.46
C SER A 835 -9.86 19.93 8.69
N HIS A 836 -10.91 19.14 8.90
CA HIS A 836 -10.82 17.69 9.13
C HIS A 836 -11.59 16.88 8.07
N GLY A 837 -12.18 17.54 7.06
CA GLY A 837 -13.00 16.89 6.03
C GLY A 837 -14.40 16.44 6.48
N GLU A 838 -14.74 16.62 7.76
CA GLU A 838 -16.04 16.27 8.32
C GLU A 838 -17.16 17.19 7.82
N LEU A 839 -18.32 16.60 7.49
CA LEU A 839 -19.53 17.30 7.03
C LEU A 839 -20.60 17.43 8.13
N SER A 840 -20.23 17.13 9.37
CA SER A 840 -21.09 17.19 10.55
C SER A 840 -20.32 17.78 11.72
N ALA A 841 -20.96 18.65 12.51
CA ALA A 841 -20.37 19.21 13.72
C ALA A 841 -21.42 19.40 14.81
N ALA A 842 -21.00 19.41 16.08
CA ALA A 842 -21.88 19.69 17.20
C ALA A 842 -22.23 21.20 17.27
N ILE A 843 -23.42 21.52 17.77
CA ILE A 843 -23.81 22.87 18.15
C ILE A 843 -22.77 23.48 19.12
N GLU A 844 -22.53 24.79 19.00
CA GLU A 844 -21.51 25.56 19.75
C GLU A 844 -20.03 25.12 19.57
N SER A 845 -19.73 24.16 18.69
CA SER A 845 -18.34 23.81 18.35
C SER A 845 -17.69 24.79 17.36
N ASN A 846 -16.35 24.89 17.41
CA ASN A 846 -15.55 25.70 16.49
C ASN A 846 -15.31 24.96 15.16
N VAL A 847 -16.11 25.25 14.15
CA VAL A 847 -15.91 24.71 12.79
C VAL A 847 -14.90 25.58 12.06
N THR A 848 -13.82 24.96 11.57
CA THR A 848 -12.76 25.67 10.80
C THR A 848 -12.88 25.34 9.32
N PHE A 849 -13.02 26.37 8.48
CA PHE A 849 -13.17 26.29 7.02
C PHE A 849 -11.87 26.66 6.31
N MET A 850 -11.45 25.79 5.40
CA MET A 850 -10.34 26.00 4.48
C MET A 850 -10.88 26.37 3.10
N ILE A 851 -10.27 27.37 2.47
CA ILE A 851 -10.58 27.81 1.10
C ILE A 851 -9.31 27.65 0.26
N HIS A 852 -9.43 26.98 -0.89
CA HIS A 852 -8.36 26.86 -1.89
C HIS A 852 -8.87 27.37 -3.23
N LEU A 853 -8.00 27.99 -4.03
CA LEU A 853 -8.34 28.53 -5.35
C LEU A 853 -7.25 28.16 -6.36
N ASP A 854 -7.58 27.31 -7.34
CA ASP A 854 -6.58 26.78 -8.28
C ASP A 854 -6.02 27.85 -9.24
N ASN A 855 -6.83 28.84 -9.62
CA ASN A 855 -6.46 29.92 -10.55
C ASN A 855 -7.16 31.24 -10.19
N GLY A 856 -6.51 32.38 -10.48
CA GLY A 856 -7.11 33.71 -10.33
C GLY A 856 -6.90 34.33 -8.94
N GLU A 857 -6.00 33.77 -8.13
CA GLU A 857 -5.50 34.44 -6.93
C GLU A 857 -4.75 35.73 -7.32
N SER A 858 -5.18 36.86 -6.74
CA SER A 858 -4.60 38.18 -6.93
C SER A 858 -4.90 39.05 -5.70
N PRO A 859 -4.14 40.13 -5.44
CA PRO A 859 -4.48 41.11 -4.39
C PRO A 859 -5.75 41.93 -4.71
N SER A 860 -6.35 41.72 -5.88
CA SER A 860 -7.66 42.24 -6.31
C SER A 860 -8.77 41.18 -6.29
N THR A 861 -8.51 39.97 -5.75
CA THR A 861 -9.51 38.91 -5.62
C THR A 861 -10.13 38.94 -4.22
N SER A 862 -11.38 39.37 -4.14
CA SER A 862 -12.18 39.34 -2.91
C SER A 862 -12.86 37.98 -2.75
N ILE A 863 -12.80 37.42 -1.54
CA ILE A 863 -13.40 36.12 -1.20
C ILE A 863 -14.44 36.33 -0.11
N GLN A 864 -15.71 36.15 -0.47
CA GLN A 864 -16.84 36.19 0.45
C GLN A 864 -17.21 34.76 0.89
N LEU A 865 -17.26 34.53 2.20
CA LEU A 865 -17.79 33.32 2.80
C LEU A 865 -19.14 33.63 3.47
N ASP A 866 -20.19 32.96 2.99
CA ASP A 866 -21.53 32.94 3.58
C ASP A 866 -21.68 31.63 4.36
N PHE A 867 -21.98 31.70 5.66
CA PHE A 867 -22.18 30.50 6.49
C PHE A 867 -23.60 29.92 6.39
N GLY A 868 -24.52 30.59 5.69
CA GLY A 868 -25.91 30.15 5.54
C GLY A 868 -26.77 30.35 6.80
N ASP A 869 -26.22 30.87 7.89
CA ASP A 869 -26.95 31.30 9.10
C ASP A 869 -27.31 32.80 9.09
N GLY A 870 -26.89 33.52 8.03
CA GLY A 870 -27.02 34.97 7.88
C GLY A 870 -25.71 35.73 8.04
N ILE A 871 -24.64 35.11 8.54
CA ILE A 871 -23.33 35.75 8.70
C ILE A 871 -22.53 35.60 7.40
N LYS A 872 -22.00 36.74 6.93
CA LYS A 872 -21.16 36.86 5.73
C LYS A 872 -19.89 37.62 6.08
N ILE A 873 -18.74 37.06 5.69
CA ILE A 873 -17.43 37.68 5.90
C ILE A 873 -16.70 37.74 4.57
N THR A 874 -16.12 38.91 4.24
CA THR A 874 -15.36 39.12 3.00
C THR A 874 -13.90 39.41 3.31
N TYR A 875 -13.01 38.65 2.69
CA TYR A 875 -11.56 38.77 2.80
C TYR A 875 -10.98 39.31 1.49
N SER A 876 -10.00 40.21 1.57
CA SER A 876 -9.33 40.82 0.40
C SER A 876 -7.96 40.20 0.06
N ASN A 877 -7.55 39.14 0.78
CA ASN A 877 -6.32 38.39 0.49
C ASN A 877 -6.43 36.97 1.05
N LEU A 878 -6.15 35.95 0.21
CA LEU A 878 -6.16 34.53 0.56
C LEU A 878 -5.01 34.14 1.50
N SER A 879 -3.86 34.82 1.46
CA SER A 879 -2.70 34.54 2.34
C SER A 879 -2.94 34.89 3.84
N ARG A 880 -4.18 35.22 4.22
CA ARG A 880 -4.64 35.37 5.60
C ARG A 880 -5.64 34.29 6.03
N THR A 881 -5.96 33.34 5.16
CA THR A 881 -6.92 32.25 5.41
C THR A 881 -6.27 30.87 5.50
N ASP A 882 -4.93 30.78 5.42
CA ASP A 882 -4.17 29.52 5.59
C ASP A 882 -4.34 28.89 6.99
N ASP A 883 -4.56 29.70 8.03
CA ASP A 883 -4.90 29.23 9.40
C ASP A 883 -6.36 28.74 9.54
N GLY A 884 -7.17 28.88 8.48
CA GLY A 884 -8.58 28.52 8.42
C GLY A 884 -9.53 29.53 9.09
N ILE A 885 -10.71 29.73 8.49
CA ILE A 885 -11.75 30.63 8.99
C ILE A 885 -12.61 29.89 10.02
N LYS A 886 -12.68 30.39 11.26
CA LYS A 886 -13.43 29.76 12.37
C LYS A 886 -14.82 30.36 12.54
N HIS A 887 -15.83 29.50 12.69
CA HIS A 887 -17.22 29.89 12.96
C HIS A 887 -17.90 28.95 13.97
N ILE A 888 -18.95 29.44 14.63
CA ILE A 888 -19.69 28.73 15.69
C ILE A 888 -21.20 28.82 15.42
N TYR A 889 -21.84 27.68 15.18
CA TYR A 889 -23.27 27.60 14.90
C TYR A 889 -24.10 27.51 16.19
N ARG A 890 -25.14 28.35 16.29
CA ARG A 890 -26.01 28.50 17.49
C ARG A 890 -27.37 27.79 17.41
N LYS A 891 -27.64 27.07 16.33
CA LYS A 891 -28.87 26.27 16.14
C LYS A 891 -28.50 24.98 15.40
N THR A 892 -29.29 23.93 15.59
CA THR A 892 -29.21 22.72 14.77
C THR A 892 -29.86 22.94 13.41
N GLY A 893 -29.40 22.18 12.41
CA GLY A 893 -29.89 22.29 11.04
C GLY A 893 -28.83 21.91 10.00
N ILE A 894 -29.25 21.89 8.73
CA ILE A 894 -28.33 21.73 7.59
C ILE A 894 -28.06 23.11 7.01
N TYR A 895 -26.80 23.54 7.11
CA TYR A 895 -26.32 24.84 6.63
C TYR A 895 -25.66 24.68 5.27
N ARG A 896 -25.99 25.58 4.33
CA ARG A 896 -25.32 25.69 3.04
C ARG A 896 -24.29 26.81 3.11
N VAL A 897 -23.04 26.44 3.39
CA VAL A 897 -21.91 27.36 3.38
C VAL A 897 -21.50 27.61 1.93
N ILE A 898 -21.28 28.86 1.53
CA ILE A 898 -20.91 29.24 0.17
C ILE A 898 -19.68 30.14 0.21
N ALA A 899 -18.57 29.66 -0.34
CA ALA A 899 -17.43 30.49 -0.69
C ALA A 899 -17.64 31.06 -2.10
N THR A 900 -17.40 32.35 -2.29
CA THR A 900 -17.43 33.03 -3.59
C THR A 900 -16.16 33.85 -3.73
N ALA A 901 -15.38 33.60 -4.78
CA ALA A 901 -14.19 34.37 -5.13
C ALA A 901 -14.51 35.23 -6.35
N GLU A 902 -14.25 36.53 -6.27
CA GLU A 902 -14.58 37.52 -7.30
C GLU A 902 -13.38 38.42 -7.57
N ASN A 903 -13.13 38.73 -8.84
CA ASN A 903 -12.21 39.79 -9.25
C ASN A 903 -12.72 40.49 -10.53
N ASN A 904 -11.98 41.49 -11.00
CA ASN A 904 -12.34 42.34 -12.15
C ASN A 904 -12.57 41.59 -13.49
N LEU A 905 -12.37 40.27 -13.56
CA LEU A 905 -12.55 39.43 -14.74
C LEU A 905 -13.64 38.36 -14.58
N GLY A 906 -14.23 38.20 -13.39
CA GLY A 906 -15.30 37.24 -13.13
C GLY A 906 -15.29 36.68 -11.70
N SER A 907 -16.14 35.68 -11.49
CA SER A 907 -16.35 35.03 -10.19
C SER A 907 -16.46 33.51 -10.28
N ASP A 908 -16.01 32.80 -9.25
CA ASP A 908 -16.25 31.36 -9.03
C ASP A 908 -16.89 31.15 -7.65
N SER A 909 -17.66 30.07 -7.47
CA SER A 909 -18.39 29.80 -6.24
C SER A 909 -18.43 28.31 -5.88
N SER A 910 -18.09 28.00 -4.63
CA SER A 910 -18.04 26.65 -4.07
C SER A 910 -19.02 26.53 -2.90
N ALA A 911 -19.80 25.46 -2.85
CA ALA A 911 -20.81 25.27 -1.80
C ALA A 911 -20.60 23.96 -1.05
N LEU A 912 -20.70 24.03 0.29
CA LEU A 912 -20.56 22.92 1.22
C LEU A 912 -21.83 22.81 2.05
N PHE A 913 -22.39 21.61 2.19
CA PHE A 913 -23.49 21.33 3.11
C PHE A 913 -22.93 20.78 4.42
N LEU A 914 -23.22 21.46 5.52
CA LEU A 914 -22.74 21.13 6.86
C LEU A 914 -23.93 20.82 7.77
N HIS A 915 -23.94 19.65 8.40
CA HIS A 915 -25.00 19.24 9.32
C HIS A 915 -24.60 19.58 10.77
N ILE A 916 -25.28 20.56 11.36
CA ILE A 916 -25.11 20.91 12.77
C ILE A 916 -26.10 20.11 13.62
N THR A 917 -25.57 19.19 14.40
CA THR A 917 -26.33 18.31 15.29
C THR A 917 -26.27 18.78 16.74
N SER A 918 -27.23 18.34 17.55
CA SER A 918 -27.14 18.36 19.01
C SER A 918 -27.34 16.93 19.52
N PRO A 919 -26.79 16.57 20.69
CA PRO A 919 -27.06 15.28 21.28
C PRO A 919 -28.57 15.03 21.42
N VAL A 920 -28.93 13.75 21.34
CA VAL A 920 -30.23 13.23 21.75
C VAL A 920 -30.00 12.58 23.12
N ASP A 921 -30.82 12.94 24.10
CA ASP A 921 -30.73 12.40 25.46
C ASP A 921 -31.61 11.17 25.65
N ARG A 922 -32.78 11.14 24.98
CA ARG A 922 -33.75 10.04 25.08
C ARG A 922 -34.57 9.86 23.81
N VAL A 923 -34.93 8.62 23.52
CA VAL A 923 -35.94 8.18 22.54
C VAL A 923 -37.05 7.42 23.27
N TYR A 924 -38.28 7.46 22.77
CA TYR A 924 -39.40 6.62 23.21
C TYR A 924 -40.29 6.22 22.03
N LEU A 925 -40.62 4.93 21.94
CA LEU A 925 -41.50 4.35 20.92
C LEU A 925 -42.97 4.36 21.38
N SER A 926 -43.67 5.42 20.99
CA SER A 926 -45.13 5.47 21.07
C SER A 926 -45.73 4.57 19.98
N ALA A 927 -46.42 3.53 20.41
CA ALA A 927 -47.04 2.52 19.54
C ALA A 927 -48.23 1.86 20.27
N PRO A 928 -49.28 1.43 19.54
CA PRO A 928 -50.36 0.64 20.11
C PRO A 928 -49.86 -0.69 20.66
N ILE A 929 -50.51 -1.18 21.71
CA ILE A 929 -50.18 -2.45 22.37
C ILE A 929 -50.88 -3.63 21.70
N VAL A 930 -52.10 -3.40 21.17
CA VAL A 930 -52.83 -4.38 20.36
C VAL A 930 -53.13 -3.77 18.99
N ALA A 931 -52.85 -4.52 17.93
CA ALA A 931 -53.10 -4.11 16.55
C ALA A 931 -53.97 -5.15 15.81
N ILE A 932 -54.76 -4.69 14.84
CA ILE A 932 -55.63 -5.54 14.02
C ILE A 932 -54.86 -5.96 12.76
N ARG A 933 -54.86 -7.25 12.43
CA ARG A 933 -54.23 -7.79 11.21
C ARG A 933 -54.75 -7.04 9.97
N GLU A 934 -53.88 -6.77 9.00
CA GLU A 934 -54.19 -6.06 7.74
C GLU A 934 -54.71 -4.62 7.89
N LYS A 935 -54.70 -4.02 9.10
CA LYS A 935 -54.93 -2.58 9.29
C LYS A 935 -53.63 -1.83 9.54
N ALA A 936 -53.60 -0.56 9.14
CA ALA A 936 -52.49 0.35 9.42
C ALA A 936 -52.49 0.75 10.91
N ALA A 937 -51.36 0.54 11.57
CA ALA A 937 -51.05 1.03 12.90
C ALA A 937 -50.07 2.21 12.79
N ASN A 938 -50.37 3.31 13.47
CA ASN A 938 -49.49 4.47 13.56
C ASN A 938 -48.45 4.25 14.66
N LEU A 939 -47.19 4.55 14.34
CA LEU A 939 -46.03 4.38 15.21
C LEU A 939 -45.26 5.70 15.23
N THR A 940 -44.93 6.20 16.42
CA THR A 940 -44.27 7.50 16.61
C THR A 940 -43.06 7.40 17.55
N ALA A 941 -41.91 7.85 17.06
CA ALA A 941 -40.67 7.96 17.82
C ALA A 941 -40.58 9.36 18.42
N VAL A 942 -40.85 9.46 19.72
CA VAL A 942 -40.72 10.71 20.49
C VAL A 942 -39.25 10.86 20.92
N VAL A 943 -38.70 12.06 20.76
CA VAL A 943 -37.26 12.33 20.95
C VAL A 943 -37.08 13.58 21.81
N TRP A 944 -36.13 13.52 22.74
CA TRP A 944 -35.76 14.65 23.62
C TRP A 944 -34.26 14.99 23.48
N PRO A 945 -33.89 16.27 23.33
CA PRO A 945 -34.78 17.41 23.02
C PRO A 945 -35.52 17.24 21.68
N SER A 946 -36.52 18.08 21.39
CA SER A 946 -37.31 17.95 20.16
C SER A 946 -36.60 18.54 18.93
N HIS A 947 -36.04 17.68 18.09
CA HIS A 947 -35.38 18.08 16.83
C HIS A 947 -36.38 18.36 15.71
N THR A 948 -35.99 19.22 14.75
CA THR A 948 -36.77 19.49 13.54
C THR A 948 -36.00 19.05 12.29
N ARG A 949 -36.39 17.89 11.72
CA ARG A 949 -35.89 17.35 10.43
C ARG A 949 -34.36 17.09 10.32
N THR A 950 -33.65 16.98 11.45
CA THR A 950 -32.20 16.66 11.52
C THR A 950 -31.91 15.21 11.94
N LEU A 951 -32.94 14.38 12.14
CA LEU A 951 -32.81 13.00 12.63
C LEU A 951 -33.14 12.00 11.52
N THR A 952 -32.46 10.84 11.55
CA THR A 952 -32.80 9.70 10.70
C THR A 952 -33.37 8.57 11.55
N PHE A 953 -34.57 8.10 11.22
CA PHE A 953 -35.30 7.06 11.95
C PHE A 953 -35.27 5.76 11.14
N PHE A 954 -34.70 4.71 11.74
CA PHE A 954 -34.58 3.37 11.20
C PHE A 954 -35.58 2.46 11.92
N TRP A 955 -36.62 2.01 11.20
CA TRP A 955 -37.70 1.20 11.75
C TRP A 955 -37.48 -0.28 11.41
N TRP A 956 -37.31 -1.10 12.44
CA TRP A 956 -37.14 -2.54 12.33
C TRP A 956 -38.46 -3.24 12.67
N PHE A 957 -38.93 -4.07 11.73
CA PHE A 957 -40.16 -4.85 11.83
C PHE A 957 -39.84 -6.34 11.73
N GLU A 958 -40.38 -7.15 12.64
CA GLU A 958 -40.05 -8.58 12.77
C GLU A 958 -38.52 -8.83 12.82
N ASN A 959 -38.05 -9.99 12.36
CA ASN A 959 -36.63 -10.30 12.15
C ASN A 959 -36.15 -9.87 10.75
N SER A 960 -36.53 -8.66 10.28
CA SER A 960 -36.01 -8.13 9.01
C SER A 960 -34.50 -7.84 9.12
N SER A 961 -33.74 -8.20 8.09
CA SER A 961 -32.33 -7.81 7.95
C SER A 961 -32.13 -6.36 7.48
N GLU A 962 -33.21 -5.71 7.03
CA GLU A 962 -33.18 -4.34 6.49
C GLU A 962 -34.25 -3.47 7.17
N PRO A 963 -33.89 -2.26 7.67
CA PRO A 963 -34.83 -1.33 8.29
C PRO A 963 -35.51 -0.42 7.25
N ILE A 964 -36.73 0.03 7.56
CA ILE A 964 -37.38 1.11 6.80
C ILE A 964 -36.84 2.45 7.30
N ILE A 965 -36.24 3.24 6.40
CA ILE A 965 -35.61 4.53 6.74
C ILE A 965 -36.57 5.68 6.49
N THR A 966 -36.70 6.60 7.45
CA THR A 966 -37.57 7.78 7.37
C THR A 966 -36.90 9.02 7.99
N LEU A 967 -37.34 10.22 7.57
CA LEU A 967 -36.87 11.52 8.08
C LEU A 967 -37.89 12.19 9.03
N GLU A 968 -39.10 11.63 9.13
CA GLU A 968 -40.15 12.06 10.05
C GLU A 968 -40.32 10.98 11.11
N GLY A 969 -40.50 11.38 12.37
CA GLY A 969 -40.59 10.46 13.52
C GLY A 969 -41.91 9.67 13.60
N SER A 970 -42.58 9.43 12.47
CA SER A 970 -43.89 8.81 12.37
C SER A 970 -43.97 7.89 11.15
N ILE A 971 -44.45 6.65 11.33
CA ILE A 971 -44.70 5.71 10.23
C ILE A 971 -46.02 4.96 10.45
N SER A 972 -46.73 4.65 9.36
CA SER A 972 -47.86 3.74 9.37
C SER A 972 -47.44 2.37 8.83
N HIS A 973 -47.67 1.30 9.60
CA HIS A 973 -47.28 -0.06 9.23
C HIS A 973 -48.49 -1.02 9.29
N MET A 974 -48.54 -2.02 8.41
CA MET A 974 -49.62 -3.01 8.36
C MET A 974 -49.09 -4.40 8.71
N PHE A 975 -49.47 -4.92 9.88
CA PHE A 975 -49.02 -6.24 10.34
C PHE A 975 -49.79 -7.37 9.63
N LEU A 976 -49.05 -8.32 9.05
CA LEU A 976 -49.58 -9.45 8.30
C LEU A 976 -49.69 -10.74 9.12
N ARG A 977 -49.00 -10.83 10.26
CA ARG A 977 -48.92 -12.03 11.12
C ARG A 977 -49.51 -11.75 12.49
N GLU A 978 -50.35 -12.66 12.96
CA GLU A 978 -50.89 -12.64 14.32
C GLU A 978 -49.86 -13.18 15.33
N GLY A 979 -49.99 -12.74 16.58
CA GLY A 979 -49.03 -13.00 17.65
C GLY A 979 -48.21 -11.76 18.02
N GLU A 980 -47.17 -11.97 18.83
CA GLU A 980 -46.28 -10.91 19.32
C GLU A 980 -45.30 -10.46 18.23
N ASN A 981 -45.43 -9.21 17.79
CA ASN A 981 -44.57 -8.59 16.80
C ASN A 981 -43.69 -7.53 17.50
N LYS A 982 -42.37 -7.76 17.55
CA LYS A 982 -41.43 -6.74 18.04
C LYS A 982 -41.22 -5.66 16.98
N VAL A 983 -41.34 -4.40 17.38
CA VAL A 983 -40.92 -3.22 16.62
C VAL A 983 -39.77 -2.56 17.37
N THR A 984 -38.71 -2.18 16.66
CA THR A 984 -37.59 -1.39 17.22
C THR A 984 -37.40 -0.15 16.38
N VAL A 985 -37.23 1.01 16.99
CA VAL A 985 -36.83 2.23 16.28
C VAL A 985 -35.45 2.66 16.75
N GLN A 986 -34.54 2.82 15.80
CA GLN A 986 -33.21 3.40 16.00
C GLN A 986 -33.21 4.82 15.45
N VAL A 987 -32.72 5.77 16.24
CA VAL A 987 -32.65 7.20 15.89
C VAL A 987 -31.19 7.61 15.85
N ALA A 988 -30.72 8.00 14.66
CA ALA A 988 -29.37 8.50 14.46
C ALA A 988 -29.33 10.03 14.44
N CYS A 989 -28.40 10.61 15.19
CA CYS A 989 -28.06 12.03 15.19
C CYS A 989 -26.53 12.17 15.04
N GLY A 990 -26.06 12.38 13.81
CA GLY A 990 -24.62 12.41 13.51
C GLY A 990 -23.95 11.07 13.85
N SER A 991 -23.05 11.08 14.83
CA SER A 991 -22.30 9.91 15.31
C SER A 991 -22.96 9.15 16.47
N SER A 992 -24.07 9.64 17.03
CA SER A 992 -24.82 8.94 18.09
C SER A 992 -26.04 8.21 17.53
N VAL A 993 -26.28 6.99 18.01
CA VAL A 993 -27.50 6.21 17.76
C VAL A 993 -28.09 5.78 19.10
N LEU A 994 -29.39 5.98 19.25
CA LEU A 994 -30.19 5.45 20.37
C LEU A 994 -31.29 4.55 19.82
N GLU A 995 -31.74 3.56 20.59
CA GLU A 995 -32.89 2.73 20.23
C GLU A 995 -33.92 2.65 21.35
N ASP A 996 -35.17 2.43 20.97
CA ASP A 996 -36.23 1.93 21.84
C ASP A 996 -37.03 0.84 21.10
N SER A 997 -37.59 -0.11 21.84
CA SER A 997 -38.27 -1.27 21.26
C SER A 997 -39.48 -1.72 22.07
N LYS A 998 -40.56 -2.06 21.36
CA LYS A 998 -41.85 -2.40 21.95
C LYS A 998 -42.45 -3.60 21.25
N VAL A 999 -43.12 -4.46 22.02
CA VAL A 999 -43.86 -5.62 21.49
C VAL A 999 -45.32 -5.23 21.29
N ILE A 1000 -45.86 -5.59 20.13
CA ILE A 1000 -47.24 -5.29 19.72
C ILE A 1000 -47.96 -6.62 19.47
N THR A 1001 -49.07 -6.86 20.15
CA THR A 1001 -49.89 -8.07 20.01
C THR A 1001 -50.83 -7.90 18.82
N VAL A 1002 -50.63 -8.68 17.76
CA VAL A 1002 -51.46 -8.62 16.54
C VAL A 1002 -52.51 -9.72 16.57
N LYS A 1003 -53.78 -9.35 16.33
CA LYS A 1003 -54.94 -10.27 16.32
C LYS A 1003 -55.88 -9.95 15.15
N GLU A 1004 -56.63 -10.94 14.67
CA GLU A 1004 -57.67 -10.71 13.66
C GLU A 1004 -58.84 -9.87 14.20
N PHE A 1005 -59.21 -10.07 15.47
CA PHE A 1005 -60.30 -9.33 16.14
C PHE A 1005 -60.09 -9.26 17.66
N PHE A 1006 -60.60 -8.19 18.28
CA PHE A 1006 -60.68 -8.00 19.74
C PHE A 1006 -61.83 -7.03 20.07
N ARG A 1007 -62.18 -6.90 21.35
CA ARG A 1007 -63.03 -5.81 21.87
C ARG A 1007 -62.24 -4.97 22.86
N SER A 1008 -62.49 -3.66 22.92
CA SER A 1008 -61.87 -2.78 23.91
C SER A 1008 -62.88 -1.93 24.69
N LEU A 1009 -62.57 -1.71 25.97
CA LEU A 1009 -63.39 -0.98 26.93
C LEU A 1009 -62.56 0.17 27.50
N LEU A 1010 -63.02 1.42 27.33
CA LEU A 1010 -62.34 2.60 27.86
C LEU A 1010 -62.74 2.84 29.32
N LEU A 1011 -61.76 2.73 30.21
CA LEU A 1011 -61.90 2.81 31.66
C LEU A 1011 -61.49 4.19 32.19
N SER A 1012 -62.28 4.71 33.14
CA SER A 1012 -61.96 5.87 33.99
C SER A 1012 -61.78 5.45 35.44
N PHE A 1013 -60.82 6.08 36.11
CA PHE A 1013 -60.58 5.89 37.55
C PHE A 1013 -61.24 7.01 38.36
N SER A 1014 -61.43 6.79 39.66
CA SER A 1014 -61.82 7.87 40.57
C SER A 1014 -60.70 8.94 40.66
N PRO A 1015 -61.03 10.25 40.74
CA PRO A 1015 -60.03 11.34 40.71
C PRO A 1015 -58.92 11.28 41.77
N ALA A 1016 -59.10 10.53 42.85
CA ALA A 1016 -58.06 10.28 43.85
C ALA A 1016 -56.81 9.58 43.29
N LEU A 1017 -56.92 8.90 42.13
CA LEU A 1017 -55.77 8.34 41.41
C LEU A 1017 -54.94 9.43 40.69
N ASP A 1018 -55.58 10.49 40.19
CA ASP A 1018 -54.91 11.57 39.46
C ASP A 1018 -53.96 12.37 40.36
N GLU A 1019 -54.37 12.62 41.60
CA GLU A 1019 -53.51 13.21 42.66
C GLU A 1019 -52.27 12.36 43.00
N HIS A 1020 -52.24 11.10 42.55
CA HIS A 1020 -51.25 10.09 42.88
C HIS A 1020 -50.52 9.50 41.66
N ASN A 1021 -50.82 9.98 40.45
CA ASN A 1021 -50.21 9.51 39.21
C ASN A 1021 -48.85 10.21 38.98
N PRO A 1022 -47.71 9.48 38.99
CA PRO A 1022 -46.38 10.05 38.81
C PRO A 1022 -45.95 10.20 37.34
N ASP A 1023 -46.82 9.86 36.37
CA ASP A 1023 -46.54 9.78 34.93
C ASP A 1023 -45.44 8.77 34.51
N ILE A 1024 -45.06 7.86 35.41
CA ILE A 1024 -44.03 6.82 35.22
C ILE A 1024 -44.64 5.58 34.51
N PRO A 1025 -44.01 5.01 33.46
CA PRO A 1025 -44.56 3.87 32.73
C PRO A 1025 -44.60 2.58 33.56
N GLU A 1026 -43.61 2.31 34.41
CA GLU A 1026 -43.58 1.14 35.30
C GLU A 1026 -44.76 1.17 36.30
N TRP A 1027 -45.10 2.36 36.81
CA TRP A 1027 -46.29 2.56 37.65
C TRP A 1027 -47.59 2.31 36.88
N ARG A 1028 -47.68 2.74 35.62
CA ARG A 1028 -48.83 2.43 34.74
C ARG A 1028 -48.99 0.93 34.50
N GLU A 1029 -47.89 0.19 34.34
CA GLU A 1029 -47.93 -1.27 34.20
C GLU A 1029 -48.36 -1.98 35.49
N ASP A 1030 -47.87 -1.56 36.65
CA ASP A 1030 -48.27 -2.14 37.93
C ASP A 1030 -49.74 -1.84 38.27
N ILE A 1031 -50.25 -0.62 38.05
CA ILE A 1031 -51.69 -0.32 38.18
C ILE A 1031 -52.51 -1.11 37.15
N GLY A 1032 -52.05 -1.21 35.90
CA GLY A 1032 -52.67 -2.06 34.88
C GLY A 1032 -52.75 -3.53 35.31
N ARG A 1033 -51.71 -4.05 35.97
CA ARG A 1033 -51.67 -5.39 36.54
C ARG A 1033 -52.65 -5.55 37.71
N VAL A 1034 -52.78 -4.56 38.59
CA VAL A 1034 -53.78 -4.55 39.67
C VAL A 1034 -55.21 -4.60 39.09
N VAL A 1035 -55.53 -3.73 38.13
CA VAL A 1035 -56.84 -3.70 37.46
C VAL A 1035 -57.15 -5.02 36.76
N ARG A 1036 -56.18 -5.57 36.01
CA ARG A 1036 -56.29 -6.90 35.37
C ARG A 1036 -56.60 -7.99 36.40
N THR A 1037 -55.88 -8.02 37.51
CA THR A 1037 -56.03 -9.03 38.58
C THR A 1037 -57.36 -8.91 39.30
N ALA A 1038 -57.88 -7.69 39.47
CA ALA A 1038 -59.20 -7.43 40.05
C ALA A 1038 -60.36 -7.82 39.12
N LEU A 1039 -60.15 -7.83 37.80
CA LEU A 1039 -61.12 -8.28 36.80
C LEU A 1039 -61.15 -9.81 36.65
N SER A 1040 -59.98 -10.47 36.50
CA SER A 1040 -59.89 -11.92 36.36
C SER A 1040 -58.44 -12.45 36.46
N GLN A 1041 -58.27 -13.72 36.84
CA GLN A 1041 -57.00 -14.45 36.68
C GLN A 1041 -56.79 -15.01 35.25
N VAL A 1042 -57.78 -14.89 34.36
CA VAL A 1042 -57.70 -15.44 32.99
C VAL A 1042 -56.69 -14.67 32.12
N HIS A 1043 -55.92 -15.40 31.31
CA HIS A 1043 -54.80 -14.85 30.54
C HIS A 1043 -55.20 -13.98 29.33
N GLN A 1044 -56.48 -14.00 28.92
CA GLN A 1044 -57.01 -13.35 27.69
C GLN A 1044 -57.26 -11.83 27.78
N LEU A 1045 -56.99 -11.21 28.94
CA LEU A 1045 -57.19 -9.76 29.16
C LEU A 1045 -55.86 -9.01 29.13
N MET A 1046 -55.80 -7.84 28.48
CA MET A 1046 -54.71 -6.87 28.64
C MET A 1046 -55.26 -5.52 29.10
N VAL A 1047 -54.59 -4.85 30.02
CA VAL A 1047 -54.95 -3.49 30.48
C VAL A 1047 -53.76 -2.58 30.23
N SER A 1048 -53.99 -1.42 29.64
CA SER A 1048 -52.98 -0.36 29.49
C SER A 1048 -53.52 0.96 30.02
N LEU A 1049 -52.76 1.65 30.86
CA LEU A 1049 -53.03 3.03 31.23
C LEU A 1049 -52.40 3.98 30.20
N TYR A 1050 -53.14 5.01 29.82
CA TYR A 1050 -52.64 6.10 28.97
C TYR A 1050 -51.78 7.09 29.78
N PRO A 1051 -50.80 7.79 29.15
CA PRO A 1051 -50.06 8.87 29.79
C PRO A 1051 -50.90 10.16 29.89
N GLY A 1052 -50.61 11.00 30.89
CA GLY A 1052 -51.33 12.25 31.17
C GLY A 1052 -52.51 12.12 32.14
N LEU A 1053 -53.28 13.22 32.27
CA LEU A 1053 -54.42 13.37 33.16
C LEU A 1053 -55.66 13.87 32.37
N PRO A 1054 -56.90 13.44 32.71
CA PRO A 1054 -57.23 12.48 33.76
C PRO A 1054 -56.76 11.06 33.43
N THR A 1055 -56.43 10.28 34.46
CA THR A 1055 -55.93 8.91 34.28
C THR A 1055 -57.01 8.04 33.67
N THR A 1056 -56.69 7.44 32.53
CA THR A 1056 -57.60 6.55 31.77
C THR A 1056 -56.85 5.29 31.36
N ALA A 1057 -57.59 4.21 31.15
CA ALA A 1057 -57.04 2.95 30.68
C ALA A 1057 -57.90 2.33 29.59
N GLU A 1058 -57.30 1.50 28.74
CA GLU A 1058 -58.02 0.65 27.80
C GLU A 1058 -57.83 -0.82 28.21
N LEU A 1059 -58.95 -1.53 28.37
CA LEU A 1059 -59.03 -2.95 28.62
C LEU A 1059 -59.33 -3.68 27.31
N PHE A 1060 -58.38 -4.48 26.84
CA PHE A 1060 -58.48 -5.31 25.65
C PHE A 1060 -58.88 -6.73 26.03
N ILE A 1061 -59.93 -7.24 25.37
CA ILE A 1061 -60.41 -8.61 25.50
C ILE A 1061 -60.03 -9.36 24.22
N LEU A 1062 -59.11 -10.32 24.34
CA LEU A 1062 -58.51 -11.05 23.22
C LEU A 1062 -59.15 -12.42 23.01
N SER A 1063 -59.18 -12.90 21.77
CA SER A 1063 -59.62 -14.26 21.43
C SER A 1063 -58.58 -15.32 21.80
N ASP A 1064 -59.06 -16.52 22.14
CA ASP A 1064 -58.21 -17.69 22.39
C ASP A 1064 -57.52 -18.20 21.11
N GLU A 1065 -56.36 -18.83 21.26
CA GLU A 1065 -55.51 -19.26 20.13
C GLU A 1065 -55.76 -20.71 19.67
N GLN A 1066 -56.50 -21.52 20.45
CA GLN A 1066 -56.62 -22.97 20.23
C GLN A 1066 -57.86 -23.42 19.42
N MET A 1067 -58.56 -22.52 18.72
CA MET A 1067 -59.77 -22.88 17.94
C MET A 1067 -59.59 -22.83 16.42
N SER A 1068 -60.20 -23.80 15.72
CA SER A 1068 -60.09 -23.96 14.27
C SER A 1068 -60.93 -22.94 13.48
N SER A 1069 -60.53 -22.71 12.22
CA SER A 1069 -61.06 -21.61 11.37
C SER A 1069 -62.58 -21.59 11.15
N GLU A 1070 -63.28 -22.71 11.33
CA GLU A 1070 -64.75 -22.79 11.21
C GLU A 1070 -65.49 -22.06 12.33
N HIS A 1071 -64.85 -21.78 13.47
CA HIS A 1071 -65.50 -21.19 14.65
C HIS A 1071 -65.45 -19.66 14.73
N LYS A 1072 -64.85 -18.96 13.75
CA LYS A 1072 -64.57 -17.51 13.83
C LYS A 1072 -65.78 -16.63 14.21
N LYS A 1073 -66.95 -16.82 13.58
CA LYS A 1073 -68.16 -16.05 13.94
C LYS A 1073 -68.60 -16.25 15.41
N ARG A 1074 -68.53 -17.49 15.89
CA ARG A 1074 -68.90 -17.86 17.26
C ARG A 1074 -67.94 -17.26 18.30
N SER A 1075 -66.72 -16.92 17.89
CA SER A 1075 -65.74 -16.25 18.75
C SER A 1075 -66.02 -14.75 18.92
N GLU A 1076 -66.66 -14.07 17.96
CA GLU A 1076 -67.04 -12.66 18.13
C GLU A 1076 -68.24 -12.54 19.08
N GLU A 1077 -69.28 -13.36 18.89
CA GLU A 1077 -70.44 -13.48 19.80
C GLU A 1077 -70.01 -13.83 21.24
N ALA A 1078 -68.98 -14.67 21.40
CA ALA A 1078 -68.40 -14.98 22.71
C ALA A 1078 -67.66 -13.78 23.33
N LEU A 1079 -66.91 -13.00 22.54
CA LEU A 1079 -66.23 -11.80 23.03
C LEU A 1079 -67.22 -10.69 23.42
N ASP A 1080 -68.35 -10.55 22.71
CA ASP A 1080 -69.43 -9.64 23.11
C ASP A 1080 -70.08 -10.10 24.42
N THR A 1081 -70.36 -11.41 24.57
CA THR A 1081 -70.89 -11.97 25.82
C THR A 1081 -69.93 -11.73 27.00
N ILE A 1082 -68.62 -11.88 26.80
CA ILE A 1082 -67.59 -11.61 27.81
C ILE A 1082 -67.47 -10.10 28.10
N SER A 1083 -67.55 -9.26 27.06
CA SER A 1083 -67.60 -7.81 27.19
C SER A 1083 -68.76 -7.37 28.08
N ASP A 1084 -69.99 -7.84 27.83
CA ASP A 1084 -71.18 -7.46 28.59
C ASP A 1084 -71.10 -7.86 30.07
N ILE A 1085 -70.43 -8.97 30.39
CA ILE A 1085 -70.12 -9.38 31.78
C ILE A 1085 -69.20 -8.35 32.45
N PHE A 1086 -68.11 -7.92 31.79
CA PHE A 1086 -67.20 -6.92 32.35
C PHE A 1086 -67.82 -5.52 32.41
N VAL A 1087 -68.58 -5.10 31.39
CA VAL A 1087 -69.40 -3.87 31.38
C VAL A 1087 -70.31 -3.84 32.61
N THR A 1088 -70.99 -4.96 32.88
CA THR A 1088 -71.89 -5.09 34.04
C THR A 1088 -71.13 -4.98 35.36
N ALA A 1089 -69.98 -5.66 35.51
CA ALA A 1089 -69.19 -5.63 36.74
C ALA A 1089 -68.56 -4.26 37.02
N LEU A 1090 -68.07 -3.56 35.98
CA LEU A 1090 -67.52 -2.21 36.07
C LEU A 1090 -68.61 -1.18 36.42
N ASN A 1091 -69.77 -1.25 35.78
CA ASN A 1091 -70.89 -0.34 36.04
C ASN A 1091 -71.54 -0.56 37.41
N GLN A 1092 -71.39 -1.75 38.00
CA GLN A 1092 -71.78 -2.05 39.38
C GLN A 1092 -70.72 -1.65 40.42
N GLY A 1093 -69.57 -1.09 40.01
CA GLY A 1093 -68.51 -0.64 40.91
C GLY A 1093 -67.77 -1.78 41.63
N LEU A 1094 -67.90 -3.03 41.14
CA LEU A 1094 -67.29 -4.20 41.79
C LEU A 1094 -65.76 -4.16 41.71
N VAL A 1095 -65.20 -3.52 40.68
CA VAL A 1095 -63.76 -3.39 40.45
C VAL A 1095 -63.21 -2.17 41.19
N HIS A 1096 -62.63 -2.42 42.36
CA HIS A 1096 -61.97 -1.40 43.19
C HIS A 1096 -60.68 -1.97 43.81
N PHE A 1097 -59.73 -1.10 44.13
CA PHE A 1097 -58.49 -1.46 44.82
C PHE A 1097 -58.06 -0.37 45.81
N GLU A 1098 -57.24 -0.72 46.79
CA GLU A 1098 -56.64 0.23 47.73
C GLU A 1098 -55.22 0.60 47.27
N LEU A 1099 -54.97 1.89 47.02
CA LEU A 1099 -53.68 2.40 46.54
C LEU A 1099 -52.70 2.67 47.70
N LYS A 1100 -53.24 3.15 48.82
CA LYS A 1100 -52.60 3.39 50.12
C LYS A 1100 -53.69 3.27 51.19
N ALA A 1101 -53.30 3.12 52.46
CA ALA A 1101 -54.23 3.08 53.58
C ALA A 1101 -55.30 4.20 53.51
N ASN A 1102 -56.57 3.81 53.45
CA ASN A 1102 -57.77 4.65 53.29
C ASN A 1102 -57.96 5.33 51.92
N ILE A 1103 -57.22 4.95 50.87
CA ILE A 1103 -57.40 5.46 49.50
C ILE A 1103 -57.90 4.35 48.59
N HIS A 1104 -59.23 4.22 48.49
CA HIS A 1104 -59.88 3.30 47.56
C HIS A 1104 -60.08 3.95 46.19
N ILE A 1105 -59.58 3.30 45.16
CA ILE A 1105 -59.75 3.66 43.75
C ILE A 1105 -60.83 2.77 43.15
N VAL A 1106 -61.84 3.38 42.54
CA VAL A 1106 -62.92 2.67 41.82
C VAL A 1106 -62.64 2.76 40.33
N VAL A 1107 -62.81 1.65 39.62
CA VAL A 1107 -62.67 1.58 38.16
C VAL A 1107 -64.06 1.53 37.54
N SER A 1108 -64.31 2.42 36.58
CA SER A 1108 -65.59 2.62 35.91
C SER A 1108 -65.40 2.61 34.39
N MET A 1109 -66.45 2.33 33.63
CA MET A 1109 -66.39 2.34 32.17
C MET A 1109 -67.00 3.62 31.60
N THR A 1110 -66.37 4.16 30.55
CA THR A 1110 -66.82 5.39 29.86
C THR A 1110 -67.41 5.12 28.49
N GLN A 1111 -66.77 4.28 27.68
CA GLN A 1111 -67.20 3.98 26.31
C GLN A 1111 -66.71 2.58 25.86
N GLN A 1112 -67.52 1.93 25.03
CA GLN A 1112 -67.19 0.67 24.35
C GLN A 1112 -66.63 0.98 22.95
N THR A 1113 -65.49 0.39 22.58
CA THR A 1113 -64.72 0.77 21.39
C THR A 1113 -64.31 -0.44 20.53
N LEU A 1114 -64.23 -0.20 19.22
CA LEU A 1114 -63.88 -1.19 18.18
C LEU A 1114 -62.48 -0.96 17.57
N ALA A 1115 -61.74 0.00 18.11
CA ALA A 1115 -60.38 0.38 17.70
C ALA A 1115 -59.67 1.11 18.86
N PRO A 1116 -58.34 0.98 19.01
CA PRO A 1116 -57.59 1.58 20.11
C PRO A 1116 -57.38 3.09 19.90
N LEU A 1117 -57.52 3.87 20.97
CA LEU A 1117 -57.42 5.34 20.94
C LEU A 1117 -55.97 5.85 21.07
N VAL A 1118 -55.07 5.34 20.23
CA VAL A 1118 -53.68 5.83 20.11
C VAL A 1118 -53.62 7.03 19.16
N ASP A 1119 -54.38 8.06 19.53
CA ASP A 1119 -54.33 9.40 18.92
C ASP A 1119 -54.62 10.46 20.01
N SER A 1120 -53.88 10.38 21.12
CA SER A 1120 -53.90 11.34 22.23
C SER A 1120 -53.22 12.67 21.88
N ASN A 1121 -53.50 13.18 20.67
CA ASN A 1121 -53.15 14.51 20.20
C ASN A 1121 -53.97 15.58 20.96
N SER A 1122 -53.55 15.86 22.21
CA SER A 1122 -54.03 16.95 23.08
C SER A 1122 -55.55 17.04 23.28
N ILE A 1123 -56.01 16.70 24.49
CA ILE A 1123 -57.30 17.22 25.00
C ILE A 1123 -57.30 18.75 24.79
N HIS A 1124 -58.34 19.26 24.14
CA HIS A 1124 -58.33 20.56 23.46
C HIS A 1124 -57.70 21.69 24.30
N SER A 1125 -56.72 22.39 23.72
CA SER A 1125 -56.14 23.55 24.40
C SER A 1125 -57.21 24.65 24.53
N GLY A 1126 -57.52 25.00 25.78
CA GLY A 1126 -58.39 26.13 26.13
C GLY A 1126 -58.12 27.42 25.32
N PRO A 1127 -56.86 27.84 25.07
CA PRO A 1127 -56.60 29.02 24.25
C PRO A 1127 -57.04 28.88 22.78
N ALA A 1128 -57.06 27.69 22.17
CA ALA A 1128 -57.53 27.53 20.79
C ALA A 1128 -59.05 27.70 20.69
N MET A 1129 -59.80 27.16 21.65
CA MET A 1129 -61.25 27.35 21.72
C MET A 1129 -61.61 28.80 22.10
N LEU A 1130 -60.86 29.43 23.01
CA LEU A 1130 -60.99 30.85 23.32
C LEU A 1130 -60.63 31.77 22.14
N MET A 1131 -59.66 31.39 21.30
CA MET A 1131 -59.33 32.09 20.05
C MET A 1131 -60.45 31.95 19.00
N LEU A 1132 -61.04 30.77 18.85
CA LEU A 1132 -62.21 30.60 17.98
C LEU A 1132 -63.42 31.40 18.49
N ILE A 1133 -63.68 31.37 19.79
CA ILE A 1133 -64.73 32.17 20.42
C ILE A 1133 -64.44 33.67 20.27
N SER A 1134 -63.20 34.13 20.44
CA SER A 1134 -62.84 35.54 20.26
C SER A 1134 -62.93 35.98 18.80
N VAL A 1135 -62.54 35.14 17.83
CA VAL A 1135 -62.74 35.40 16.40
C VAL A 1135 -64.22 35.43 16.03
N VAL A 1136 -65.05 34.59 16.64
CA VAL A 1136 -66.52 34.66 16.49
C VAL A 1136 -67.09 35.94 17.11
N PHE A 1137 -66.66 36.33 18.31
CA PHE A 1137 -67.08 37.60 18.93
C PHE A 1137 -66.59 38.83 18.16
N VAL A 1138 -65.37 38.82 17.63
CA VAL A 1138 -64.82 39.87 16.75
C VAL A 1138 -65.54 39.89 15.41
N GLY A 1139 -65.89 38.73 14.83
CA GLY A 1139 -66.69 38.63 13.62
C GLY A 1139 -68.12 39.16 13.82
N ILE A 1140 -68.76 38.84 14.94
CA ILE A 1140 -70.06 39.36 15.34
C ILE A 1140 -69.98 40.87 15.61
N ALA A 1141 -68.97 41.34 16.33
CA ALA A 1141 -68.74 42.77 16.56
C ALA A 1141 -68.49 43.53 15.25
N ALA A 1142 -67.66 43.00 14.35
CA ALA A 1142 -67.43 43.55 13.02
C ALA A 1142 -68.71 43.57 12.17
N PHE A 1143 -69.55 42.53 12.26
CA PHE A 1143 -70.87 42.49 11.60
C PHE A 1143 -71.83 43.54 12.15
N PHE A 1144 -71.88 43.74 13.48
CA PHE A 1144 -72.67 44.81 14.10
C PHE A 1144 -72.14 46.20 13.72
N ILE A 1145 -70.83 46.43 13.77
CA ILE A 1145 -70.18 47.69 13.37
C ILE A 1145 -70.44 47.97 11.88
N TYR A 1146 -70.30 46.97 11.00
CA TYR A 1146 -70.58 47.10 9.57
C TYR A 1146 -72.06 47.41 9.29
N LYS A 1147 -72.98 46.78 10.03
CA LYS A 1147 -74.42 47.00 9.90
C LYS A 1147 -74.88 48.36 10.45
N PHE A 1148 -74.19 48.92 11.46
CA PHE A 1148 -74.52 50.24 12.04
C PHE A 1148 -73.76 51.42 11.43
N LYS A 1149 -72.59 51.24 10.80
CA LYS A 1149 -71.81 52.34 10.17
C LYS A 1149 -72.47 53.00 8.95
N ARG A 1150 -73.68 52.60 8.54
CA ARG A 1150 -74.42 53.18 7.41
C ARG A 1150 -75.52 54.21 7.79
N LYS A 1151 -75.28 55.06 8.80
CA LYS A 1151 -76.07 56.31 8.97
C LYS A 1151 -75.24 57.53 9.44
N ILE A 1152 -74.96 58.41 8.47
CA ILE A 1152 -74.82 59.89 8.60
C ILE A 1152 -73.47 60.40 9.19
N PRO A 1153 -72.94 61.59 8.79
CA PRO A 1153 -71.48 61.85 8.76
C PRO A 1153 -71.03 63.12 9.54
N TRP A 1154 -69.81 63.61 9.22
CA TRP A 1154 -69.10 64.83 9.72
C TRP A 1154 -68.46 64.67 11.13
N ILE A 1155 -67.33 65.30 11.50
CA ILE A 1155 -66.44 66.30 10.83
C ILE A 1155 -64.96 66.19 11.34
N HIS A 1156 -63.98 66.71 10.56
CA HIS A 1156 -62.63 67.29 10.89
C HIS A 1156 -61.60 66.54 11.82
N VAL A 1157 -60.28 66.45 11.50
CA VAL A 1157 -59.15 67.46 11.51
C VAL A 1157 -58.78 67.83 12.98
N GLU A 1158 -57.53 68.02 13.47
CA GLU A 1158 -56.19 68.46 12.99
C GLU A 1158 -55.07 67.37 13.19
N THR A 1159 -54.01 67.21 12.36
CA THR A 1159 -52.62 67.81 12.35
C THR A 1159 -51.74 67.51 13.61
N GLU A 1160 -50.40 67.53 13.61
CA GLU A 1160 -49.32 68.04 12.72
C GLU A 1160 -48.31 66.90 12.36
N ASP A 1161 -47.58 66.83 11.23
CA ASP A 1161 -46.62 67.75 10.55
C ASP A 1161 -45.23 67.82 11.26
N PRO A 1162 -44.07 68.19 10.62
CA PRO A 1162 -43.75 68.65 9.24
C PRO A 1162 -42.91 67.62 8.39
N HIS A 1163 -42.90 67.60 7.03
CA HIS A 1163 -42.25 68.49 6.01
C HIS A 1163 -40.69 68.44 6.00
N GLU A 1164 -39.91 68.63 4.91
CA GLU A 1164 -40.10 69.09 3.49
C GLU A 1164 -38.83 68.68 2.63
N LYS A 1165 -38.61 68.89 1.31
CA LYS A 1165 -39.17 69.77 0.24
C LYS A 1165 -38.93 69.21 -1.21
N ASP A 1166 -39.80 69.56 -2.15
CA ASP A 1166 -39.72 69.37 -3.64
C ASP A 1166 -39.01 70.58 -4.33
N PRO A 1167 -39.24 71.04 -5.62
CA PRO A 1167 -39.88 70.49 -6.85
C PRO A 1167 -38.92 70.56 -8.11
N GLU A 1168 -39.23 70.30 -9.41
CA GLU A 1168 -40.23 70.79 -10.41
C GLU A 1168 -40.14 69.98 -11.75
N VAL A 1169 -40.88 70.19 -12.88
CA VAL A 1169 -42.34 70.38 -13.17
C VAL A 1169 -42.65 70.38 -14.72
N ILE A 1170 -43.90 70.08 -15.15
CA ILE A 1170 -44.60 70.43 -16.44
C ILE A 1170 -44.23 69.81 -17.85
N SER A 1171 -45.18 69.02 -18.43
CA SER A 1171 -45.69 68.95 -19.86
C SER A 1171 -44.78 68.55 -21.06
N THR A 1172 -45.22 68.00 -22.23
CA THR A 1172 -46.51 67.39 -22.75
C THR A 1172 -46.33 66.62 -24.09
N VAL A 1173 -47.16 65.58 -24.34
CA VAL A 1173 -47.64 65.00 -25.66
C VAL A 1173 -46.61 64.40 -26.66
N GLY A 1174 -46.84 63.24 -27.32
CA GLY A 1174 -47.89 62.20 -27.17
C GLY A 1174 -48.04 61.22 -28.38
N GLN A 1175 -48.76 60.08 -28.17
CA GLN A 1175 -49.33 59.10 -29.15
C GLN A 1175 -48.35 58.18 -29.95
N ASN A 1176 -48.65 56.92 -30.34
CA ASN A 1176 -49.83 56.03 -30.12
C ASN A 1176 -49.47 54.51 -30.29
N ASP A 1177 -50.27 53.61 -29.68
CA ASP A 1177 -50.59 52.18 -30.02
C ASP A 1177 -49.46 51.11 -30.19
N ALA A 1178 -49.62 49.80 -29.88
CA ALA A 1178 -50.78 48.98 -29.52
C ALA A 1178 -50.47 47.80 -28.53
N MET A 1179 -51.50 46.99 -28.22
CA MET A 1179 -51.60 45.81 -27.32
C MET A 1179 -50.63 44.62 -27.62
N SER A 1180 -50.45 43.57 -26.79
CA SER A 1180 -51.38 42.90 -25.85
C SER A 1180 -50.75 42.12 -24.65
N LYS A 1181 -51.56 41.80 -23.63
CA LYS A 1181 -51.23 40.97 -22.44
C LYS A 1181 -51.41 39.45 -22.68
N VAL A 1182 -50.61 38.62 -22.00
CA VAL A 1182 -50.93 37.21 -21.65
C VAL A 1182 -50.53 36.95 -20.18
N LYS A 1183 -51.13 35.94 -19.52
CA LYS A 1183 -50.98 35.66 -18.08
C LYS A 1183 -49.83 34.68 -17.76
N LEU A 1184 -49.42 34.71 -16.49
CA LEU A 1184 -48.60 33.69 -15.84
C LEU A 1184 -49.48 32.51 -15.36
N SER A 1185 -49.33 31.33 -15.95
CA SER A 1185 -49.85 30.05 -15.44
C SER A 1185 -49.19 28.87 -16.17
N GLU A 1186 -49.09 27.72 -15.49
CA GLU A 1186 -48.69 26.40 -16.01
C GLU A 1186 -47.22 26.22 -16.44
N PHE A 1187 -46.46 25.50 -15.59
CA PHE A 1187 -45.35 24.64 -16.01
C PHE A 1187 -45.66 23.21 -15.49
N PRO A 1188 -45.45 22.15 -16.30
CA PRO A 1188 -45.83 20.77 -15.96
C PRO A 1188 -44.85 20.09 -14.99
N SER A 1189 -45.25 18.93 -14.47
CA SER A 1189 -44.49 18.17 -13.47
C SER A 1189 -43.45 17.22 -14.08
N GLN A 1190 -42.49 16.82 -13.26
CA GLN A 1190 -41.26 16.10 -13.63
C GLN A 1190 -41.49 14.59 -13.92
N LYS A 1191 -42.52 14.24 -14.71
CA LYS A 1191 -42.85 12.83 -15.00
C LYS A 1191 -43.16 12.49 -16.46
N GLU A 1192 -43.20 13.45 -17.38
CA GLU A 1192 -43.34 13.21 -18.83
C GLU A 1192 -42.02 13.38 -19.62
N LEU A 1193 -40.89 13.57 -18.93
CA LEU A 1193 -39.58 13.83 -19.55
C LEU A 1193 -38.57 12.67 -19.45
N MET A 1194 -38.95 11.53 -18.87
CA MET A 1194 -38.07 10.34 -18.80
C MET A 1194 -38.42 9.24 -19.80
N ASP A 1195 -39.69 9.08 -20.18
CA ASP A 1195 -40.15 8.01 -21.07
C ASP A 1195 -39.88 8.30 -22.56
N LYS A 1196 -38.74 8.92 -22.88
CA LYS A 1196 -38.37 9.29 -24.26
C LYS A 1196 -36.87 9.24 -24.60
N GLU A 1197 -36.02 8.74 -23.70
CA GLU A 1197 -34.57 8.61 -23.93
C GLU A 1197 -34.02 7.18 -23.69
N LEU A 1198 -34.90 6.18 -23.52
CA LEU A 1198 -34.52 4.77 -23.30
C LEU A 1198 -34.92 3.81 -24.43
N GLU A 1199 -35.12 4.30 -25.66
CA GLU A 1199 -35.48 3.45 -26.81
C GLU A 1199 -34.83 3.99 -28.11
N GLY A 1200 -33.49 3.92 -28.23
CA GLY A 1200 -32.83 4.46 -29.42
C GLY A 1200 -31.30 4.44 -29.49
N ARG A 1201 -30.68 3.25 -29.56
CA ARG A 1201 -29.55 2.90 -30.48
C ARG A 1201 -28.87 1.57 -30.10
N ILE A 1202 -29.30 0.50 -30.76
CA ILE A 1202 -28.46 -0.66 -31.07
C ILE A 1202 -28.34 -0.67 -32.60
N GLY A 1203 -27.11 -0.69 -33.14
CA GLY A 1203 -26.86 -0.84 -34.58
C GLY A 1203 -25.71 0.02 -35.13
N GLU A 1204 -24.73 -0.68 -35.75
CA GLU A 1204 -23.80 -0.24 -36.83
C GLU A 1204 -22.91 1.01 -36.56
N VAL A 1205 -21.56 1.00 -36.58
CA VAL A 1205 -20.51 0.22 -37.30
C VAL A 1205 -20.35 0.58 -38.78
N VAL A 1206 -19.32 1.37 -39.12
CA VAL A 1206 -18.34 1.23 -40.24
C VAL A 1206 -17.52 2.52 -40.39
N SER A 1207 -16.19 2.38 -40.57
CA SER A 1207 -15.16 3.43 -40.80
C SER A 1207 -14.95 4.46 -39.68
N PHE A 1208 -13.73 4.93 -39.39
CA PHE A 1208 -12.41 4.63 -39.98
C PHE A 1208 -11.48 3.97 -38.94
#